data_AF-A0A1D8D5F4-F1
#
_entry.id   AF-A0A1D8D5F4-F1
#
_cell.length_a   1.000
_cell.length_b   1.000
_cell.length_c   1.000
_cell.angle_alpha   90.00
_cell.angle_beta   90.00
_cell.angle_gamma   90.00
#
_symmetry.space_group_name_H-M   'P 1'
#
loop_
_entity.id
_entity.type
_entity.pdbx_description
1 polymer ?
#
loop_
_entity_poly.entity_id
_entity_poly.type
_entity_poly.pdbx_seq_one_letter_code
_entity_poly.pdbx_strand_id
1 'polypeptide(L)'
;MNNNINIIIDNKELEVKNNYNIIQACNENNINIPKFCYHQELSIAGNCRMCLVEVKGVNKPIASCAIPVTPGMVIYTNSKLVKKAREGVLEFILINHPLDCPICDQGGECDLQDQSLVFGSDRGRFYEYKRSVNDKDCGPFIKTIMTRCIHCTRCIRFLDEVAGFKYLGLIGRGTKIEISNYINKIIYSELSGNIVDLCPVGALTLKSYSFKARPWELNYFNSIDLFDPFHLNIRIDIRDLKILRILPVFNNILKENWISDITRYAYDGFNNFRLLNPLSRNDEGKFLSLSWLKTYELVSKLFISNNINFILGNFIDMETCFILKKIKSLNSKRNHVTLNINNNYNIFNNLDFRNNYFMNNSNIQNLLEYDNIVLVDSNIRLSNPLLNLRIKNFCKIKNHVFTIGSSFYSNFLVHNYGSNLKELWLLFKGQSELNLILKNKKNLLIINESSIMSDNLSLNFIMLLKNIKKYIDLDFFFFNNTNSDISLFKEINISGGAVSKFNDKTFKPLEQISNNIFYFLNTSQKFIFNKGGLSNYFIYQGSNYNISNKSYYNLLLPSVNHLEKNSSYVNFLGYYQRSKFILYPPKNSRSDWKILYILFNFLFKDKSKIKFSDFSGFRINYNLFYNDSYFNMTNIRLNKLFNYNFKISNNFYNDKYVNIYKSNSIILSSKNIFSIFKKIKESYSNFY
;
A
#
# COMPACT_ATOMS: atom_id res chain seq x y z
N MET A 1 -15.76 31.43 5.04
CA MET A 1 -15.30 32.59 5.84
C MET A 1 -13.94 32.24 6.39
N ASN A 2 -12.91 33.06 6.13
CA ASN A 2 -11.56 32.81 6.66
C ASN A 2 -11.57 33.12 8.15
N ASN A 3 -11.72 32.09 8.97
CA ASN A 3 -11.63 32.17 10.43
C ASN A 3 -10.16 32.19 10.87
N ASN A 4 -9.41 33.18 10.38
CA ASN A 4 -8.05 33.44 10.84
C ASN A 4 -8.10 34.37 12.05
N ILE A 5 -7.17 34.16 12.97
CA ILE A 5 -7.03 34.85 14.23
C ILE A 5 -5.61 35.38 14.33
N ASN A 6 -5.48 36.63 14.79
CA ASN A 6 -4.19 37.26 15.00
C ASN A 6 -3.66 36.93 16.39
N ILE A 7 -2.42 36.44 16.42
CA ILE A 7 -1.67 36.14 17.64
C ILE A 7 -0.26 36.71 17.55
N ILE A 8 0.40 36.84 18.70
CA ILE A 8 1.78 37.29 18.78
C ILE A 8 2.64 36.14 19.29
N ILE A 9 3.60 35.68 18.50
CA ILE A 9 4.60 34.68 18.90
C ILE A 9 5.98 35.33 18.86
N ASP A 10 6.69 35.35 19.99
CA ASP A 10 8.03 35.93 20.13
C ASP A 10 8.11 37.36 19.55
N ASN A 11 7.13 38.20 19.88
CA ASN A 11 6.95 39.58 19.40
C ASN A 11 6.64 39.74 17.90
N LYS A 12 6.28 38.66 17.20
CA LYS A 12 5.83 38.71 15.80
C LYS A 12 4.34 38.45 15.71
N GLU A 13 3.61 39.35 15.06
CA GLU A 13 2.20 39.17 14.73
C GLU A 13 2.05 38.14 13.61
N LEU A 14 1.20 37.15 13.82
CA LEU A 14 0.97 36.03 12.92
C LEU A 14 -0.54 35.76 12.82
N GLU A 15 -0.99 35.46 11.61
CA GLU A 15 -2.37 35.04 11.35
C GLU A 15 -2.43 33.50 11.32
N VAL A 16 -3.33 32.93 12.13
CA VAL A 16 -3.46 31.48 12.25
C VAL A 16 -4.92 31.06 12.30
N LYS A 17 -5.24 29.85 11.85
CA LYS A 17 -6.60 29.30 11.87
C LYS A 17 -7.14 29.17 13.30
N ASN A 18 -8.41 29.51 13.50
CA ASN A 18 -9.10 29.54 14.81
C ASN A 18 -9.08 28.21 15.61
N ASN A 19 -8.92 27.07 14.95
CA ASN A 19 -8.99 25.75 15.60
C ASN A 19 -7.61 25.13 15.89
N TYR A 20 -6.52 25.89 15.74
CA TYR A 20 -5.18 25.36 15.95
C TYR A 20 -4.77 25.42 17.42
N ASN A 21 -4.08 24.38 17.87
CA ASN A 21 -3.35 24.44 19.13
C ASN A 21 -2.10 25.30 18.96
N ILE A 22 -1.57 25.83 20.07
CA ILE A 22 -0.36 26.66 20.05
C ILE A 22 0.78 25.96 19.29
N ILE A 23 0.97 24.65 19.47
CA ILE A 23 2.02 23.89 18.77
C ILE A 23 1.78 23.83 17.25
N GLN A 24 0.53 23.76 16.80
CA GLN A 24 0.19 23.71 15.38
C GLN A 24 0.40 25.09 14.75
N ALA A 25 -0.01 26.15 15.45
CA ALA A 25 0.23 27.53 15.09
C ALA A 25 1.72 27.85 14.94
N CYS A 26 2.55 27.36 15.86
CA CYS A 26 4.00 27.51 15.77
C CYS A 26 4.58 26.74 14.58
N ASN A 27 4.20 25.46 14.38
CA ASN A 27 4.71 24.65 13.28
C ASN A 27 4.34 25.20 11.90
N GLU A 28 3.13 25.76 11.72
CA GLU A 28 2.71 26.37 10.44
C GLU A 28 3.55 27.62 10.10
N ASN A 29 4.13 28.26 11.12
CA ASN A 29 5.01 29.43 11.00
C ASN A 29 6.51 29.08 11.17
N ASN A 30 6.89 27.81 10.94
CA ASN A 30 8.28 27.32 11.02
C ASN A 30 8.95 27.49 12.41
N ILE A 31 8.16 27.60 13.49
CA ILE A 31 8.65 27.63 14.86
C ILE A 31 8.47 26.24 15.47
N ASN A 32 9.58 25.50 15.60
CA ASN A 32 9.57 24.13 16.10
C ASN A 32 9.63 24.08 17.64
N ILE A 33 8.54 23.65 18.26
CA ILE A 33 8.49 23.39 19.71
C ILE A 33 8.85 21.91 19.98
N PRO A 34 9.75 21.62 20.95
CA PRO A 34 10.14 20.25 21.28
C PRO A 34 8.96 19.44 21.84
N LYS A 35 8.90 18.16 21.47
CA LYS A 35 7.75 17.27 21.72
C LYS A 35 8.17 15.81 21.81
N PHE A 36 7.54 15.07 22.73
CA PHE A 36 7.68 13.60 22.83
C PHE A 36 6.38 12.82 22.75
N CYS A 37 5.29 13.29 23.34
CA CYS A 37 4.00 12.58 23.24
C CYS A 37 3.14 13.09 22.10
N TYR A 38 3.25 14.37 21.74
CA TYR A 38 2.43 14.95 20.68
C TYR A 38 2.81 14.40 19.31
N HIS A 39 1.82 13.99 18.53
CA HIS A 39 1.91 13.60 17.13
C HIS A 39 0.68 14.17 16.42
N GLN A 40 0.84 14.68 15.19
CA GLN A 40 -0.23 15.42 14.50
C GLN A 40 -1.43 14.53 14.16
N GLU A 41 -1.18 13.26 13.86
CA GLU A 41 -2.21 12.29 13.44
C GLU A 41 -2.79 11.46 14.60
N LEU A 42 -2.37 11.72 15.84
CA LEU A 42 -2.89 11.06 17.04
C LEU A 42 -3.64 12.07 17.90
N SER A 43 -4.46 11.59 18.82
CA SER A 43 -5.08 12.43 19.85
C SER A 43 -4.02 13.20 20.66
N ILE A 44 -4.46 14.11 21.53
CA ILE A 44 -3.56 14.86 22.41
C ILE A 44 -3.53 14.19 23.78
N ALA A 45 -2.35 13.87 24.29
CA ALA A 45 -2.18 13.25 25.61
C ALA A 45 -1.74 14.24 26.70
N GLY A 46 -0.66 15.01 26.45
CA GLY A 46 -0.11 15.94 27.44
C GLY A 46 0.77 15.29 28.54
N ASN A 47 1.18 14.03 28.37
CA ASN A 47 1.92 13.26 29.39
C ASN A 47 3.37 13.73 29.60
N CYS A 48 4.06 14.17 28.53
CA CYS A 48 5.51 14.42 28.60
C CYS A 48 5.92 15.83 29.04
N ARG A 49 5.02 16.82 28.93
CA ARG A 49 5.30 18.24 29.24
C ARG A 49 6.53 18.87 28.56
N MET A 50 7.10 18.29 27.51
CA MET A 50 8.26 18.90 26.81
C MET A 50 7.89 20.18 26.02
N CYS A 51 6.64 20.27 25.57
CA CYS A 51 6.13 21.36 24.74
C CYS A 51 5.69 22.62 25.53
N LEU A 52 6.26 22.84 26.71
CA LEU A 52 5.90 23.98 27.55
C LEU A 52 6.31 25.31 26.87
N VAL A 53 5.42 26.30 26.96
CA VAL A 53 5.58 27.67 26.47
C VAL A 53 5.03 28.66 27.50
N GLU A 54 5.49 29.91 27.46
CA GLU A 54 5.00 30.98 28.31
C GLU A 54 3.95 31.79 27.56
N VAL A 55 2.87 32.15 28.25
CA VAL A 55 1.77 32.95 27.71
C VAL A 55 1.59 34.16 28.59
N LYS A 56 1.54 35.35 28.00
CA LYS A 56 1.37 36.60 28.76
C LYS A 56 0.07 36.56 29.58
N GLY A 57 0.18 36.89 30.87
CA GLY A 57 -0.94 36.85 31.81
C GLY A 57 -1.14 35.51 32.53
N VAL A 58 -0.33 34.48 32.23
CA VAL A 58 -0.37 33.19 32.92
C VAL A 58 0.94 32.96 33.68
N ASN A 59 0.85 32.76 35.00
CA ASN A 59 2.02 32.64 35.88
C ASN A 59 2.76 31.29 35.78
N LYS A 60 2.21 30.32 35.04
CA LYS A 60 2.79 28.99 34.86
C LYS A 60 2.97 28.68 33.37
N PRO A 61 4.04 27.96 32.99
CA PRO A 61 4.20 27.54 31.60
C PRO A 61 3.10 26.55 31.24
N ILE A 62 2.64 26.62 30.00
CA ILE A 62 1.50 25.84 29.53
C ILE A 62 1.89 24.90 28.41
N ALA A 63 1.22 23.75 28.35
CA ALA A 63 1.47 22.74 27.33
C ALA A 63 0.88 23.20 25.98
N SER A 64 1.74 23.63 25.07
CA SER A 64 1.34 24.12 23.75
C SER A 64 0.59 23.11 22.90
N CYS A 65 0.74 21.81 23.18
CA CYS A 65 0.06 20.76 22.42
C CYS A 65 -1.43 20.64 22.68
N ALA A 66 -1.94 21.12 23.82
CA ALA A 66 -3.32 20.92 24.26
C ALA A 66 -4.15 22.20 24.25
N ILE A 67 -3.50 23.37 24.33
CA ILE A 67 -4.20 24.65 24.41
C ILE A 67 -4.50 25.18 23.01
N PRO A 68 -5.78 25.46 22.69
CA PRO A 68 -6.15 26.15 21.47
C PRO A 68 -5.73 27.61 21.53
N VAL A 69 -5.45 28.17 20.37
CA VAL A 69 -5.07 29.58 20.22
C VAL A 69 -6.30 30.48 20.35
N THR A 70 -6.16 31.62 21.04
CA THR A 70 -7.21 32.65 21.15
C THR A 70 -6.76 33.98 20.53
N PRO A 71 -7.69 34.85 20.08
CA PRO A 71 -7.33 36.17 19.55
C PRO A 71 -6.54 37.00 20.55
N GLY A 72 -5.48 37.66 20.08
CA GLY A 72 -4.62 38.52 20.89
C GLY A 72 -3.71 37.76 21.87
N MET A 73 -3.62 36.43 21.77
CA MET A 73 -2.75 35.64 22.61
C MET A 73 -1.28 35.96 22.32
N VAL A 74 -0.51 36.26 23.37
CA VAL A 74 0.94 36.53 23.29
C VAL A 74 1.70 35.36 23.88
N ILE A 75 2.49 34.69 23.04
CA ILE A 75 3.21 33.45 23.35
C ILE A 75 4.72 33.71 23.23
N TYR A 76 5.47 33.30 24.25
CA TYR A 76 6.93 33.30 24.24
C TYR A 76 7.45 31.86 24.25
N THR A 77 8.25 31.51 23.26
CA THR A 77 8.78 30.15 23.09
C THR A 77 10.20 29.98 23.64
N ASN A 78 10.91 31.09 23.84
CA ASN A 78 12.34 31.13 24.19
C ASN A 78 12.65 31.96 25.46
N SER A 79 11.66 32.24 26.31
CA SER A 79 11.89 32.93 27.57
C SER A 79 12.75 32.11 28.54
N LYS A 80 13.34 32.78 29.54
CA LYS A 80 14.14 32.11 30.59
C LYS A 80 13.33 31.05 31.34
N LEU A 81 12.04 31.33 31.59
CA LEU A 81 11.12 30.41 32.24
C LEU A 81 10.91 29.15 31.40
N VAL A 82 10.68 29.30 30.09
CA VAL A 82 10.47 28.17 29.18
C VAL A 82 11.72 27.29 29.05
N LYS A 83 12.90 27.91 28.91
CA LYS A 83 14.18 27.16 28.86
C LYS A 83 14.37 26.31 30.11
N LYS A 84 14.22 26.92 31.30
CA LYS A 84 14.33 26.22 32.58
C LYS A 84 13.28 25.10 32.73
N ALA A 85 12.06 25.32 32.23
CA ALA A 85 11.02 24.29 32.25
C ALA A 85 11.38 23.09 31.35
N ARG A 86 11.94 23.33 30.16
CA ARG A 86 12.39 22.26 29.23
C ARG A 86 13.58 21.48 29.79
N GLU A 87 14.57 22.17 30.34
CA GLU A 87 15.71 21.55 31.02
C GLU A 87 15.24 20.63 32.16
N GLY A 88 14.34 21.11 33.02
CA GLY A 88 13.79 20.31 34.12
C GLY A 88 13.00 19.08 33.64
N VAL A 89 12.20 19.21 32.57
CA VAL A 89 11.47 18.07 31.99
C VAL A 89 12.43 17.03 31.43
N LEU A 90 13.45 17.45 30.69
CA LEU A 90 14.46 16.55 30.13
C LEU A 90 15.24 15.85 31.24
N GLU A 91 15.61 16.57 32.30
CA GLU A 91 16.24 15.97 33.46
C GLU A 91 15.36 14.86 34.04
N PHE A 92 14.07 15.10 34.29
CA PHE A 92 13.15 14.07 34.78
C PHE A 92 13.02 12.85 33.86
N ILE A 93 13.03 13.06 32.55
CA ILE A 93 12.98 11.97 31.57
C ILE A 93 14.27 11.14 31.64
N LEU A 94 15.43 11.80 31.78
CA LEU A 94 16.75 11.16 31.79
C LEU A 94 17.12 10.52 33.14
N ILE A 95 16.49 10.92 34.26
CA ILE A 95 16.73 10.34 35.60
C ILE A 95 16.69 8.82 35.54
N ASN A 96 15.61 8.26 35.00
CA ASN A 96 15.39 6.81 34.95
C ASN A 96 15.68 6.18 33.58
N HIS A 97 16.15 6.96 32.60
CA HIS A 97 16.53 6.44 31.29
C HIS A 97 17.90 5.73 31.36
N PRO A 98 18.05 4.55 30.74
CA PRO A 98 19.31 3.79 30.76
C PRO A 98 20.38 4.46 29.90
N LEU A 99 21.65 4.20 30.21
CA LEU A 99 22.81 4.69 29.46
C LEU A 99 23.11 3.78 28.24
N ASP A 100 22.07 3.50 27.48
CA ASP A 100 22.09 2.51 26.41
C ASP A 100 22.43 3.09 25.03
N CYS A 101 22.67 4.40 24.91
CA CYS A 101 22.90 5.07 23.62
C CYS A 101 23.89 4.33 22.70
N PRO A 102 25.03 3.78 23.18
CA PRO A 102 25.96 3.04 22.33
C PRO A 102 25.39 1.76 21.74
N ILE A 103 24.48 1.07 22.44
CA ILE A 103 23.86 -0.18 21.99
C ILE A 103 22.44 0.04 21.44
N CYS A 104 21.89 1.24 21.54
CA CYS A 104 20.53 1.54 21.13
C CYS A 104 20.46 1.73 19.61
N ASP A 105 19.66 0.93 18.89
CA ASP A 105 19.53 1.01 17.42
C ASP A 105 19.12 2.41 16.92
N GLN A 106 18.32 3.14 17.70
CA GLN A 106 17.86 4.49 17.39
C GLN A 106 18.89 5.58 17.75
N GLY A 107 20.02 5.23 18.37
CA GLY A 107 21.10 6.18 18.62
C GLY A 107 21.56 6.81 17.31
N GLY A 108 21.56 8.14 17.25
CA GLY A 108 21.80 8.94 16.03
C GLY A 108 20.55 9.47 15.33
N GLU A 109 19.36 8.95 15.64
CA GLU A 109 18.07 9.46 15.12
C GLU A 109 17.00 9.51 16.23
N CYS A 110 17.44 9.64 17.48
CA CYS A 110 16.57 9.60 18.64
C CYS A 110 16.13 11.01 19.04
N ASP A 111 14.82 11.27 19.04
CA ASP A 111 14.25 12.55 19.48
C ASP A 111 14.77 12.95 20.87
N LEU A 112 14.92 11.99 21.79
CA LEU A 112 15.39 12.26 23.16
C LEU A 112 16.86 12.69 23.17
N GLN A 113 17.70 12.08 22.34
CA GLN A 113 19.10 12.45 22.22
C GLN A 113 19.23 13.86 21.66
N ASP A 114 18.53 14.14 20.55
CA ASP A 114 18.62 15.42 19.84
C ASP A 114 18.04 16.57 20.69
N GLN A 115 16.89 16.35 21.32
CA GLN A 115 16.28 17.36 22.19
C GLN A 115 17.08 17.56 23.48
N SER A 116 17.74 16.53 24.00
CA SER A 116 18.65 16.69 25.15
C SER A 116 19.87 17.53 24.79
N LEU A 117 20.43 17.36 23.59
CA LEU A 117 21.56 18.17 23.13
C LEU A 117 21.19 19.64 22.96
N VAL A 118 19.99 19.92 22.44
CA VAL A 118 19.56 21.28 22.08
C VAL A 118 18.91 22.04 23.24
N PHE A 119 18.09 21.37 24.05
CA PHE A 119 17.27 22.00 25.09
C PHE A 119 17.56 21.51 26.51
N GLY A 120 18.40 20.49 26.67
CA GLY A 120 18.71 19.90 27.98
C GLY A 120 19.86 20.60 28.69
N SER A 121 20.02 20.29 29.97
CA SER A 121 21.24 20.63 30.71
C SER A 121 22.43 19.78 30.24
N ASP A 122 23.63 20.29 30.44
CA ASP A 122 24.87 19.58 30.11
C ASP A 122 25.15 18.40 31.06
N ARG A 123 24.62 18.45 32.29
CA ARG A 123 24.86 17.47 33.35
C ARG A 123 23.56 17.02 34.01
N GLY A 124 23.52 15.76 34.42
CA GLY A 124 22.49 15.22 35.31
C GLY A 124 22.92 15.29 36.77
N ARG A 125 21.95 15.47 37.68
CA ARG A 125 22.20 15.53 39.14
C ARG A 125 21.83 14.24 39.87
N PHE A 126 21.37 13.23 39.14
CA PHE A 126 20.85 11.98 39.72
C PHE A 126 21.96 10.93 39.87
N TYR A 127 22.25 10.55 41.12
CA TYR A 127 23.29 9.58 41.49
C TYR A 127 22.75 8.29 42.12
N GLU A 128 21.43 8.07 42.09
CA GLU A 128 20.80 6.90 42.69
C GLU A 128 20.59 5.77 41.66
N TYR A 129 20.03 4.66 42.12
CA TYR A 129 19.68 3.52 41.26
C TYR A 129 18.53 3.87 40.33
N LYS A 130 18.78 3.70 39.02
CA LYS A 130 17.76 3.83 37.98
C LYS A 130 16.83 2.60 38.00
N ARG A 131 15.55 2.80 37.70
CA ARG A 131 14.62 1.68 37.51
C ARG A 131 14.99 0.85 36.28
N SER A 132 14.74 -0.45 36.34
CA SER A 132 14.79 -1.35 35.19
C SER A 132 13.44 -2.04 34.99
N VAL A 133 13.11 -2.37 33.75
CA VAL A 133 11.85 -3.02 33.36
C VAL A 133 12.20 -4.20 32.46
N ASN A 134 11.52 -5.33 32.66
CA ASN A 134 11.73 -6.51 31.84
C ASN A 134 11.16 -6.30 30.42
N ASP A 135 11.91 -6.76 29.43
CA ASP A 135 11.49 -6.71 28.03
C ASP A 135 10.28 -7.63 27.78
N LYS A 136 9.43 -7.22 26.84
CA LYS A 136 8.17 -7.92 26.54
C LYS A 136 8.22 -8.46 25.11
N ASP A 137 7.76 -9.70 24.90
CA ASP A 137 7.68 -10.22 23.53
C ASP A 137 6.43 -9.69 22.83
N CYS A 138 6.61 -8.62 22.04
CA CYS A 138 5.56 -8.06 21.19
C CYS A 138 5.46 -8.75 19.83
N GLY A 139 6.27 -9.78 19.55
CA GLY A 139 6.16 -10.60 18.35
C GLY A 139 7.39 -10.61 17.44
N PRO A 140 7.18 -10.98 16.16
CA PRO A 140 8.26 -11.05 15.16
C PRO A 140 8.65 -9.68 14.59
N PHE A 141 7.74 -8.71 14.59
CA PHE A 141 7.93 -7.40 13.95
C PHE A 141 8.83 -6.48 14.78
N ILE A 142 8.53 -6.37 16.07
CA ILE A 142 9.00 -5.29 16.92
C ILE A 142 9.82 -5.89 18.05
N LYS A 143 11.05 -5.42 18.17
CA LYS A 143 11.91 -5.68 19.31
C LYS A 143 11.64 -4.62 20.36
N THR A 144 11.41 -5.06 21.60
CA THR A 144 11.14 -4.15 22.71
C THR A 144 12.30 -4.14 23.69
N ILE A 145 12.66 -2.94 24.13
CA ILE A 145 13.59 -2.71 25.25
C ILE A 145 12.92 -1.68 26.15
N MET A 146 12.14 -2.16 27.13
CA MET A 146 11.17 -1.31 27.83
C MET A 146 11.80 -0.39 28.88
N THR A 147 13.03 -0.67 29.30
CA THR A 147 13.86 0.23 30.12
C THR A 147 14.01 1.61 29.49
N ARG A 148 14.12 1.68 28.16
CA ARG A 148 14.28 2.92 27.39
C ARG A 148 12.99 3.73 27.26
N CYS A 149 11.84 3.14 27.56
CA CYS A 149 10.54 3.78 27.35
C CYS A 149 10.33 4.95 28.33
N ILE A 150 9.97 6.11 27.76
CA ILE A 150 9.67 7.35 28.50
C ILE A 150 8.17 7.55 28.77
N HIS A 151 7.37 6.50 28.58
CA HIS A 151 5.93 6.48 28.88
C HIS A 151 5.10 7.57 28.17
N CYS A 152 5.50 7.94 26.94
CA CYS A 152 4.84 8.97 26.15
C CYS A 152 3.46 8.57 25.58
N THR A 153 3.09 7.28 25.71
CA THR A 153 1.84 6.65 25.25
C THR A 153 1.50 6.84 23.75
N ARG A 154 2.47 7.21 22.89
CA ARG A 154 2.26 7.29 21.43
C ARG A 154 1.87 5.93 20.84
N CYS A 155 2.58 4.86 21.20
CA CYS A 155 2.35 3.51 20.71
C CYS A 155 0.95 2.97 21.09
N ILE A 156 0.52 3.20 22.34
CA ILE A 156 -0.82 2.79 22.82
C ILE A 156 -1.91 3.48 21.99
N ARG A 157 -1.80 4.81 21.85
CA ARG A 157 -2.80 5.60 21.11
C ARG A 157 -2.82 5.27 19.63
N PHE A 158 -1.67 5.02 19.01
CA PHE A 158 -1.65 4.55 17.63
C PHE A 158 -2.34 3.19 17.48
N LEU A 159 -2.02 2.23 18.34
CA LEU A 159 -2.63 0.91 18.26
C LEU A 159 -4.14 0.97 18.48
N ASP A 160 -4.63 1.81 19.38
CA ASP A 160 -6.06 1.99 19.61
C ASP A 160 -6.75 2.80 18.49
N GLU A 161 -6.29 4.04 18.26
CA GLU A 161 -6.96 5.01 17.41
C GLU A 161 -6.78 4.72 15.93
N VAL A 162 -5.58 4.31 15.52
CA VAL A 162 -5.22 4.09 14.11
C VAL A 162 -5.39 2.62 13.76
N ALA A 163 -4.57 1.73 14.33
CA ALA A 163 -4.63 0.30 14.01
C ALA A 163 -5.96 -0.35 14.47
N GLY A 164 -6.58 0.11 15.56
CA GLY A 164 -7.80 -0.49 16.12
C GLY A 164 -7.56 -1.82 16.81
N PHE A 165 -6.36 -2.00 17.34
CA PHE A 165 -5.88 -3.18 18.04
C PHE A 165 -5.55 -2.83 19.51
N LYS A 166 -6.54 -2.97 20.39
CA LYS A 166 -6.48 -2.55 21.81
C LYS A 166 -5.78 -3.56 22.72
N TYR A 167 -4.49 -3.83 22.50
CA TYR A 167 -3.74 -4.80 23.31
C TYR A 167 -2.58 -4.22 24.13
N LEU A 168 -1.98 -3.14 23.66
CA LEU A 168 -0.92 -2.44 24.39
C LEU A 168 -1.56 -1.43 25.35
N GLY A 169 -1.20 -1.49 26.62
CA GLY A 169 -1.73 -0.61 27.66
C GLY A 169 -0.66 -0.07 28.58
N LEU A 170 -1.07 0.83 29.49
CA LEU A 170 -0.24 1.36 30.56
C LEU A 170 -0.66 0.65 31.86
N ILE A 171 0.25 -0.12 32.43
CA ILE A 171 0.00 -0.97 33.60
C ILE A 171 0.78 -0.41 34.78
N GLY A 172 0.19 -0.46 35.98
CA GLY A 172 0.81 0.03 37.21
C GLY A 172 0.60 1.52 37.44
N ARG A 173 1.33 2.08 38.43
CA ARG A 173 1.26 3.49 38.84
C ARG A 173 2.61 4.00 39.34
N GLY A 174 2.83 5.31 39.23
CA GLY A 174 4.07 5.97 39.66
C GLY A 174 5.30 5.46 38.89
N THR A 175 6.39 5.17 39.61
CA THR A 175 7.64 4.69 39.00
C THR A 175 7.56 3.26 38.44
N LYS A 176 6.59 2.47 38.91
CA LYS A 176 6.33 1.08 38.47
C LYS A 176 5.43 0.99 37.24
N ILE A 177 5.21 2.11 36.54
CA ILE A 177 4.45 2.11 35.29
C ILE A 177 5.24 1.39 34.19
N GLU A 178 4.56 0.50 33.49
CA GLU A 178 5.08 -0.20 32.32
C GLU A 178 4.10 -0.10 31.16
N ILE A 179 4.62 0.18 29.96
CA ILE A 179 3.85 -0.01 28.73
C ILE A 179 4.01 -1.47 28.33
N SER A 180 2.92 -2.25 28.42
CA SER A 180 2.96 -3.67 28.09
C SER A 180 1.57 -4.21 27.75
N ASN A 181 1.55 -5.42 27.19
CA ASN A 181 0.33 -6.20 27.08
C ASN A 181 0.17 -6.96 28.41
N TYR A 182 -1.01 -6.90 29.04
CA TYR A 182 -1.25 -7.63 30.29
C TYR A 182 -1.16 -9.16 30.10
N ILE A 183 -1.60 -9.64 28.93
CA ILE A 183 -1.49 -11.03 28.50
C ILE A 183 -0.37 -11.12 27.46
N ASN A 184 0.45 -12.17 27.53
CA ASN A 184 1.50 -12.48 26.54
C ASN A 184 0.88 -12.85 25.18
N LYS A 185 0.38 -11.84 24.48
CA LYS A 185 -0.18 -11.94 23.14
C LYS A 185 0.60 -11.06 22.19
N ILE A 186 0.89 -11.61 21.02
CA ILE A 186 1.65 -10.94 19.96
C ILE A 186 0.85 -9.75 19.44
N ILE A 187 1.54 -8.62 19.19
CA ILE A 187 0.95 -7.49 18.51
C ILE A 187 0.84 -7.86 17.03
N TYR A 188 -0.39 -8.01 16.56
CA TYR A 188 -0.68 -8.36 15.17
C TYR A 188 -1.73 -7.40 14.60
N SER A 189 -1.28 -6.53 13.71
CA SER A 189 -2.11 -5.71 12.84
C SER A 189 -1.33 -5.44 11.56
N GLU A 190 -2.04 -5.24 10.47
CA GLU A 190 -1.56 -4.83 9.16
C GLU A 190 -0.72 -3.52 9.16
N LEU A 191 -0.87 -2.68 10.19
CA LEU A 191 -0.17 -1.40 10.36
C LEU A 191 0.69 -1.36 11.64
N SER A 192 0.92 -2.50 12.30
CA SER A 192 1.52 -2.55 13.63
C SER A 192 2.96 -2.05 13.69
N GLY A 193 3.75 -2.27 12.64
CA GLY A 193 5.15 -1.86 12.54
C GLY A 193 5.37 -0.36 12.52
N ASN A 194 4.34 0.44 12.23
CA ASN A 194 4.42 1.91 12.28
C ASN A 194 4.65 2.46 13.71
N ILE A 195 4.43 1.65 14.76
CA ILE A 195 4.73 2.10 16.13
C ILE A 195 6.22 2.31 16.39
N VAL A 196 7.10 1.71 15.58
CA VAL A 196 8.55 1.93 15.66
C VAL A 196 8.88 3.36 15.24
N ASP A 197 8.33 3.82 14.12
CA ASP A 197 8.57 5.18 13.62
C ASP A 197 8.01 6.26 14.56
N LEU A 198 6.93 5.92 15.27
CA LEU A 198 6.32 6.80 16.26
C LEU A 198 7.10 6.90 17.57
N CYS A 199 7.95 5.92 17.88
CA CYS A 199 8.65 5.85 19.15
C CYS A 199 9.74 6.93 19.17
N PRO A 200 9.67 7.92 20.09
CA PRO A 200 10.70 8.97 20.18
C PRO A 200 12.04 8.45 20.73
N VAL A 201 12.06 7.21 21.22
CA VAL A 201 13.18 6.56 21.90
C VAL A 201 13.30 5.13 21.41
N GLY A 202 14.49 4.54 21.49
CA GLY A 202 14.75 3.18 21.00
C GLY A 202 14.20 2.05 21.87
N ALA A 203 13.01 2.25 22.44
CA ALA A 203 12.27 1.26 23.21
C ALA A 203 11.50 0.29 22.30
N LEU A 204 10.99 0.77 21.16
CA LEU A 204 10.35 -0.06 20.14
C LEU A 204 11.17 0.09 18.86
N THR A 205 11.81 -0.99 18.41
CA THR A 205 12.69 -0.99 17.24
C THR A 205 12.30 -2.13 16.29
N LEU A 206 12.68 -2.02 15.01
CA LEU A 206 12.42 -3.07 14.03
C LEU A 206 13.32 -4.28 14.33
N LYS A 207 12.72 -5.43 14.62
CA LYS A 207 13.47 -6.66 14.93
C LYS A 207 14.29 -7.13 13.73
N SER A 208 13.80 -6.91 12.52
CA SER A 208 14.50 -7.22 11.27
C SER A 208 15.70 -6.31 10.99
N TYR A 209 15.75 -5.10 11.55
CA TYR A 209 16.83 -4.13 11.35
C TYR A 209 17.82 -4.10 12.52
N SER A 210 17.43 -4.62 13.70
CA SER A 210 18.20 -4.51 14.93
C SER A 210 19.66 -4.92 14.77
N PHE A 211 20.56 -4.03 15.19
CA PHE A 211 22.01 -4.15 15.15
C PHE A 211 22.65 -4.35 13.76
N LYS A 212 21.93 -4.12 12.66
CA LYS A 212 22.49 -4.28 11.30
C LYS A 212 23.27 -3.06 10.80
N ALA A 213 22.88 -1.85 11.21
CA ALA A 213 23.54 -0.60 10.81
C ALA A 213 23.18 0.54 11.76
N ARG A 214 23.81 1.70 11.56
CA ARG A 214 23.48 2.96 12.23
C ARG A 214 22.88 3.98 11.26
N PRO A 215 22.01 4.89 11.75
CA PRO A 215 21.35 5.87 10.90
C PRO A 215 22.29 6.70 10.01
N TRP A 216 23.45 7.10 10.55
CA TRP A 216 24.45 7.90 9.82
C TRP A 216 25.26 7.11 8.78
N GLU A 217 25.19 5.77 8.78
CA GLU A 217 25.85 4.92 7.78
C GLU A 217 24.96 4.67 6.56
N LEU A 218 23.68 5.03 6.63
CA LEU A 218 22.67 4.69 5.64
C LEU A 218 22.54 5.78 4.58
N ASN A 219 22.58 5.36 3.31
CA ASN A 219 22.14 6.20 2.21
C ASN A 219 20.63 6.01 2.03
N TYR A 220 19.89 7.11 1.97
CA TYR A 220 18.44 7.08 1.81
C TYR A 220 18.01 7.51 0.42
N PHE A 221 17.05 6.80 -0.15
CA PHE A 221 16.44 7.13 -1.43
C PHE A 221 14.93 7.08 -1.35
N ASN A 222 14.25 8.08 -1.93
CA ASN A 222 12.79 8.10 -2.01
C ASN A 222 12.32 7.37 -3.27
N SER A 223 11.38 6.44 -3.10
CA SER A 223 10.72 5.68 -4.16
C SER A 223 9.23 5.51 -3.85
N ILE A 224 8.57 4.65 -4.61
CA ILE A 224 7.19 4.25 -4.40
C ILE A 224 7.11 2.78 -4.02
N ASP A 225 6.14 2.45 -3.19
CA ASP A 225 5.72 1.10 -2.94
C ASP A 225 4.84 0.58 -4.09
N LEU A 226 4.91 -0.72 -4.39
CA LEU A 226 3.97 -1.37 -5.30
C LEU A 226 3.07 -2.39 -4.59
N PHE A 227 3.37 -2.81 -3.35
CA PHE A 227 2.59 -3.82 -2.64
C PHE A 227 1.16 -3.34 -2.37
N ASP A 228 0.99 -2.05 -2.08
CA ASP A 228 -0.30 -1.41 -1.90
C ASP A 228 -0.78 -0.70 -3.19
N PRO A 229 -2.08 -0.74 -3.49
CA PRO A 229 -2.67 -0.16 -4.72
C PRO A 229 -2.52 1.36 -4.83
N PHE A 230 -2.26 2.05 -3.71
CA PHE A 230 -2.08 3.49 -3.66
C PHE A 230 -0.70 3.96 -4.12
N HIS A 231 0.25 3.03 -4.23
CA HIS A 231 1.67 3.32 -4.48
C HIS A 231 2.20 4.42 -3.57
N LEU A 232 2.34 4.08 -2.29
CA LEU A 232 2.75 5.05 -1.27
C LEU A 232 4.20 5.49 -1.47
N ASN A 233 4.50 6.74 -1.12
CA ASN A 233 5.87 7.21 -1.09
C ASN A 233 6.60 6.55 0.08
N ILE A 234 7.75 5.95 -0.22
CA ILE A 234 8.59 5.26 0.75
C ILE A 234 10.03 5.78 0.67
N ARG A 235 10.69 5.80 1.83
CA ARG A 235 12.12 6.01 1.98
C ARG A 235 12.79 4.66 2.17
N ILE A 236 13.78 4.37 1.33
CA ILE A 236 14.52 3.11 1.35
C ILE A 236 15.93 3.43 1.82
N ASP A 237 16.34 2.80 2.92
CA ASP A 237 17.66 2.98 3.49
C ASP A 237 18.56 1.80 3.14
N ILE A 238 19.74 2.13 2.60
CA ILE A 238 20.66 1.18 1.97
C ILE A 238 22.05 1.31 2.54
N ARG A 239 22.70 0.15 2.66
CA ARG A 239 24.13 0.01 2.92
C ARG A 239 24.67 -1.13 2.06
N ASP A 240 25.84 -0.94 1.45
CA ASP A 240 26.54 -1.98 0.67
C ASP A 240 25.64 -2.69 -0.37
N LEU A 241 24.81 -1.92 -1.08
CA LEU A 241 23.83 -2.40 -2.08
C LEU A 241 22.72 -3.31 -1.52
N LYS A 242 22.53 -3.36 -0.21
CA LYS A 242 21.44 -4.09 0.43
C LYS A 242 20.47 -3.12 1.10
N ILE A 243 19.18 -3.35 0.89
CA ILE A 243 18.14 -2.67 1.65
C ILE A 243 18.16 -3.21 3.08
N LEU A 244 18.25 -2.29 4.04
CA LEU A 244 18.25 -2.63 5.46
C LEU A 244 16.92 -2.31 6.14
N ARG A 245 16.24 -1.24 5.71
CA ARG A 245 14.88 -0.90 6.17
C ARG A 245 14.14 -0.03 5.16
N ILE A 246 12.83 0.01 5.30
CA ILE A 246 11.92 0.87 4.54
C ILE A 246 11.10 1.68 5.55
N LEU A 247 11.05 3.00 5.35
CA LEU A 247 10.33 3.96 6.18
C LEU A 247 9.27 4.68 5.34
N PRO A 248 8.17 5.15 5.95
CA PRO A 248 7.17 5.94 5.24
C PRO A 248 7.67 7.35 4.93
N VAL A 249 7.11 7.95 3.89
CA VAL A 249 7.24 9.38 3.58
C VAL A 249 5.84 9.97 3.47
N PHE A 250 5.65 11.19 3.96
CA PHE A 250 4.36 11.88 3.88
C PHE A 250 3.85 11.90 2.45
N ASN A 251 2.65 11.36 2.26
CA ASN A 251 1.99 11.38 0.98
C ASN A 251 0.98 12.51 0.93
N ASN A 252 1.21 13.52 0.09
CA ASN A 252 0.31 14.67 -0.06
C ASN A 252 -1.11 14.28 -0.50
N ILE A 253 -1.26 13.18 -1.24
CA ILE A 253 -2.56 12.73 -1.76
C ILE A 253 -3.42 12.17 -0.62
N LEU A 254 -2.83 11.30 0.19
CA LEU A 254 -3.50 10.67 1.32
C LEU A 254 -3.35 11.46 2.64
N LYS A 255 -2.54 12.52 2.68
CA LYS A 255 -2.26 13.31 3.90
C LYS A 255 -1.93 12.44 5.13
N GLU A 256 -1.26 11.31 4.90
CA GLU A 256 -0.96 10.29 5.91
C GLU A 256 0.50 9.82 5.75
N ASN A 257 1.08 9.39 6.87
CA ASN A 257 2.47 8.93 7.00
C ASN A 257 2.60 7.42 7.24
N TRP A 258 1.57 6.62 6.94
CA TRP A 258 1.56 5.20 7.27
C TRP A 258 1.91 4.33 6.07
N ILE A 259 2.58 3.21 6.33
CA ILE A 259 2.81 2.14 5.35
C ILE A 259 2.37 0.81 5.95
N SER A 260 1.95 -0.14 5.11
CA SER A 260 1.56 -1.47 5.60
C SER A 260 2.78 -2.29 6.04
N ASP A 261 2.58 -3.23 6.97
CA ASP A 261 3.66 -4.08 7.46
C ASP A 261 4.27 -4.95 6.34
N ILE A 262 3.51 -5.25 5.30
CA ILE A 262 4.03 -5.94 4.12
C ILE A 262 5.14 -5.10 3.47
N THR A 263 4.88 -3.83 3.19
CA THR A 263 5.89 -2.93 2.60
C THR A 263 7.13 -2.82 3.48
N ARG A 264 6.92 -2.74 4.80
CA ARG A 264 7.98 -2.55 5.79
C ARG A 264 8.89 -3.76 5.94
N TYR A 265 8.36 -4.97 5.85
CA TYR A 265 9.10 -6.20 6.15
C TYR A 265 9.44 -7.07 4.92
N ALA A 266 8.80 -6.86 3.77
CA ALA A 266 9.02 -7.64 2.54
C ALA A 266 10.38 -7.39 1.86
N TYR A 267 11.16 -6.40 2.31
CA TYR A 267 12.34 -5.92 1.57
C TYR A 267 13.45 -6.97 1.39
N ASP A 268 13.54 -7.95 2.28
CA ASP A 268 14.50 -9.06 2.14
C ASP A 268 14.17 -9.97 0.95
N GLY A 269 12.91 -9.97 0.51
CA GLY A 269 12.46 -10.63 -0.71
C GLY A 269 13.11 -10.08 -1.98
N PHE A 270 13.58 -8.83 -1.99
CA PHE A 270 14.30 -8.28 -3.16
C PHE A 270 15.65 -8.95 -3.40
N ASN A 271 16.22 -9.63 -2.39
CA ASN A 271 17.51 -10.31 -2.50
C ASN A 271 17.39 -11.84 -2.57
N ASN A 272 16.32 -12.41 -2.02
CA ASN A 272 16.14 -13.87 -1.95
C ASN A 272 15.55 -14.45 -3.23
N PHE A 273 15.95 -15.69 -3.59
CA PHE A 273 15.39 -16.44 -4.73
C PHE A 273 15.32 -15.66 -6.06
N ARG A 274 16.35 -14.88 -6.36
CA ARG A 274 16.45 -14.07 -7.58
C ARG A 274 16.80 -14.91 -8.81
N LEU A 275 16.18 -14.59 -9.94
CA LEU A 275 16.57 -15.11 -11.25
C LEU A 275 17.77 -14.31 -11.77
N LEU A 276 18.89 -15.00 -11.98
CA LEU A 276 20.17 -14.34 -12.30
C LEU A 276 20.55 -14.44 -13.78
N ASN A 277 20.32 -15.60 -14.39
CA ASN A 277 20.67 -15.94 -15.77
C ASN A 277 19.44 -16.53 -16.48
N PRO A 278 19.32 -16.38 -17.81
CA PRO A 278 18.35 -17.14 -18.59
C PRO A 278 18.57 -18.64 -18.41
N LEU A 279 17.52 -19.41 -18.14
CA LEU A 279 17.60 -20.85 -17.92
C LEU A 279 16.64 -21.59 -18.85
N SER A 280 17.12 -22.55 -19.62
CA SER A 280 16.29 -23.47 -20.41
C SER A 280 16.27 -24.86 -19.78
N ARG A 281 15.12 -25.51 -19.86
CA ARG A 281 14.95 -26.88 -19.40
C ARG A 281 15.35 -27.87 -20.49
N ASN A 282 16.21 -28.82 -20.16
CA ASN A 282 16.61 -29.93 -21.03
C ASN A 282 15.58 -31.07 -20.99
N ASP A 283 15.77 -32.06 -21.86
CA ASP A 283 14.94 -33.27 -21.94
C ASP A 283 14.96 -34.10 -20.64
N GLU A 284 16.09 -34.10 -19.90
CA GLU A 284 16.20 -34.67 -18.55
C GLU A 284 15.44 -33.87 -17.46
N GLY A 285 14.84 -32.73 -17.83
CA GLY A 285 14.08 -31.88 -16.92
C GLY A 285 14.92 -30.94 -16.06
N LYS A 286 16.25 -30.90 -16.21
CA LYS A 286 17.18 -29.98 -15.51
C LYS A 286 17.28 -28.63 -16.24
N PHE A 287 17.54 -27.56 -15.49
CA PHE A 287 17.75 -26.21 -16.05
C PHE A 287 19.22 -25.95 -16.36
N LEU A 288 19.53 -25.59 -17.60
CA LEU A 288 20.84 -25.11 -18.04
C LEU A 288 20.84 -23.60 -18.28
N SER A 289 21.95 -22.93 -17.94
CA SER A 289 22.11 -21.51 -18.20
C SER A 289 22.40 -21.22 -19.67
N LEU A 290 21.67 -20.26 -20.24
CA LEU A 290 21.86 -19.76 -21.60
C LEU A 290 22.41 -18.32 -21.60
N SER A 291 23.15 -17.99 -22.65
CA SER A 291 23.47 -16.60 -23.00
C SER A 291 22.24 -15.91 -23.59
N TRP A 292 22.06 -14.61 -23.32
CA TRP A 292 20.95 -13.82 -23.86
C TRP A 292 20.79 -13.91 -25.38
N LEU A 293 21.88 -13.93 -26.15
CA LEU A 293 21.81 -14.05 -27.62
C LEU A 293 21.12 -15.35 -28.05
N LYS A 294 21.62 -16.50 -27.58
CA LYS A 294 20.97 -17.81 -27.80
C LYS A 294 19.53 -17.82 -27.33
N THR A 295 19.24 -17.19 -26.19
CA THR A 295 17.87 -17.06 -25.66
C THR A 295 16.96 -16.30 -26.64
N TYR A 296 17.39 -15.17 -27.18
CA TYR A 296 16.60 -14.40 -28.15
C TYR A 296 16.41 -15.16 -29.46
N GLU A 297 17.41 -15.90 -29.95
CA GLU A 297 17.27 -16.76 -31.13
C GLU A 297 16.25 -17.88 -30.91
N LEU A 298 16.27 -18.51 -29.74
CA LEU A 298 15.34 -19.59 -29.38
C LEU A 298 13.90 -19.05 -29.28
N VAL A 299 13.70 -17.95 -28.54
CA VAL A 299 12.37 -17.37 -28.35
C VAL A 299 11.82 -16.78 -29.65
N SER A 300 12.66 -16.15 -30.48
CA SER A 300 12.20 -15.60 -31.77
C SER A 300 11.75 -16.69 -32.73
N LYS A 301 12.46 -17.83 -32.81
CA LYS A 301 12.01 -19.00 -33.59
C LYS A 301 10.66 -19.52 -33.11
N LEU A 302 10.50 -19.66 -31.79
CA LEU A 302 9.24 -20.12 -31.18
C LEU A 302 8.08 -19.16 -31.48
N PHE A 303 8.32 -17.85 -31.41
CA PHE A 303 7.29 -16.82 -31.62
C PHE A 303 6.84 -16.72 -33.08
N ILE A 304 7.67 -17.15 -34.04
CA ILE A 304 7.30 -17.20 -35.47
C ILE A 304 6.36 -18.37 -35.76
N SER A 305 6.55 -19.53 -35.13
CA SER A 305 5.80 -20.75 -35.46
C SER A 305 4.49 -20.93 -34.69
N ASN A 306 4.32 -20.22 -33.56
CA ASN A 306 3.27 -20.53 -32.58
C ASN A 306 2.41 -19.32 -32.21
N ASN A 307 1.20 -19.58 -31.72
CA ASN A 307 0.36 -18.56 -31.10
C ASN A 307 0.90 -18.21 -29.71
N ILE A 308 0.80 -16.94 -29.32
CA ILE A 308 1.42 -16.43 -28.10
C ILE A 308 0.36 -15.88 -27.17
N ASN A 309 0.33 -16.40 -25.94
CA ASN A 309 -0.54 -15.95 -24.88
C ASN A 309 0.31 -15.33 -23.77
N PHE A 310 0.34 -14.00 -23.74
CA PHE A 310 0.96 -13.28 -22.64
C PHE A 310 0.03 -13.29 -21.44
N ILE A 311 0.54 -13.74 -20.30
CA ILE A 311 -0.15 -13.75 -19.02
C ILE A 311 0.61 -12.79 -18.10
N LEU A 312 -0.08 -11.71 -17.77
CA LEU A 312 0.46 -10.55 -17.09
C LEU A 312 0.17 -10.65 -15.60
N GLY A 313 1.24 -10.63 -14.81
CA GLY A 313 1.21 -10.62 -13.37
C GLY A 313 1.30 -9.25 -12.76
N ASN A 314 1.78 -9.23 -11.51
CA ASN A 314 1.78 -8.02 -10.71
C ASN A 314 3.11 -7.27 -10.92
N PHE A 315 3.13 -5.97 -10.64
CA PHE A 315 4.29 -5.06 -10.74
C PHE A 315 4.81 -4.79 -12.15
N ILE A 316 3.88 -4.70 -13.11
CA ILE A 316 4.22 -4.45 -14.50
C ILE A 316 4.23 -2.94 -14.76
N ASP A 317 5.30 -2.46 -15.38
CA ASP A 317 5.53 -1.06 -15.71
C ASP A 317 4.89 -0.63 -17.04
N MET A 318 4.53 0.64 -17.14
CA MET A 318 3.89 1.22 -18.34
C MET A 318 4.70 0.98 -19.62
N GLU A 319 6.03 1.03 -19.51
CA GLU A 319 6.93 0.79 -20.64
C GLU A 319 6.81 -0.63 -21.20
N THR A 320 6.64 -1.65 -20.35
CA THR A 320 6.46 -3.03 -20.85
C THR A 320 5.13 -3.20 -21.54
N CYS A 321 4.06 -2.67 -20.93
CA CYS A 321 2.71 -2.71 -21.48
C CYS A 321 2.68 -2.06 -22.87
N PHE A 322 3.36 -0.93 -23.04
CA PHE A 322 3.48 -0.26 -24.34
C PHE A 322 4.16 -1.13 -25.40
N ILE A 323 5.25 -1.82 -25.05
CA ILE A 323 5.94 -2.73 -25.99
C ILE A 323 5.05 -3.91 -26.35
N LEU A 324 4.37 -4.50 -25.36
CA LEU A 324 3.46 -5.61 -25.59
C LEU A 324 2.32 -5.21 -26.52
N LYS A 325 1.78 -3.97 -26.41
CA LYS A 325 0.81 -3.42 -27.36
C LYS A 325 1.36 -3.46 -28.78
N LYS A 326 2.60 -2.95 -28.96
CA LYS A 326 3.27 -2.90 -30.27
C LYS A 326 3.56 -4.30 -30.82
N ILE A 327 3.99 -5.24 -29.97
CA ILE A 327 4.16 -6.65 -30.33
C ILE A 327 2.82 -7.22 -30.82
N LYS A 328 1.72 -7.05 -30.06
CA LYS A 328 0.39 -7.52 -30.46
C LYS A 328 -0.02 -6.91 -31.80
N SER A 329 0.02 -5.58 -31.95
CA SER A 329 -0.43 -4.90 -33.17
C SER A 329 0.32 -5.34 -34.43
N LEU A 330 1.63 -5.57 -34.32
CA LEU A 330 2.46 -5.94 -35.48
C LEU A 330 2.44 -7.45 -35.75
N ASN A 331 2.33 -8.28 -34.72
CA ASN A 331 2.32 -9.73 -34.87
C ASN A 331 0.93 -10.29 -35.25
N SER A 332 -0.15 -9.51 -35.06
CA SER A 332 -1.54 -9.89 -35.40
C SER A 332 -1.72 -10.34 -36.85
N LYS A 333 -0.81 -9.97 -37.76
CA LYS A 333 -0.83 -10.40 -39.17
C LYS A 333 -0.26 -11.79 -39.41
N ARG A 334 0.48 -12.36 -38.44
CA ARG A 334 1.18 -13.65 -38.56
C ARG A 334 0.59 -14.69 -37.62
N ASN A 335 0.53 -14.37 -36.32
CA ASN A 335 0.06 -15.28 -35.27
C ASN A 335 -0.91 -14.56 -34.32
N HIS A 336 -1.79 -15.30 -33.65
CA HIS A 336 -2.66 -14.73 -32.63
C HIS A 336 -1.85 -14.42 -31.36
N VAL A 337 -1.80 -13.15 -30.98
CA VAL A 337 -1.20 -12.68 -29.72
C VAL A 337 -2.30 -12.23 -28.78
N THR A 338 -2.51 -12.98 -27.70
CA THR A 338 -3.44 -12.60 -26.63
C THR A 338 -2.68 -11.99 -25.45
N LEU A 339 -3.29 -11.00 -24.81
CA LEU A 339 -2.76 -10.32 -23.62
C LEU A 339 -3.80 -10.51 -22.52
N ASN A 340 -3.48 -11.40 -21.59
CA ASN A 340 -4.36 -11.79 -20.50
C ASN A 340 -3.79 -11.31 -19.18
N ILE A 341 -4.68 -10.89 -18.29
CA ILE A 341 -4.34 -10.54 -16.91
C ILE A 341 -4.54 -11.80 -16.06
N ASN A 342 -3.74 -11.95 -15.01
CA ASN A 342 -3.80 -13.06 -14.03
C ASN A 342 -5.16 -13.31 -13.35
N ASN A 343 -6.22 -12.56 -13.66
CA ASN A 343 -7.55 -12.80 -13.13
C ASN A 343 -8.42 -13.40 -14.23
N ASN A 344 -8.98 -14.59 -13.97
CA ASN A 344 -9.96 -15.30 -14.81
C ASN A 344 -11.29 -14.56 -15.03
N TYR A 345 -11.29 -13.24 -14.79
CA TYR A 345 -12.46 -12.41 -14.79
C TYR A 345 -12.20 -11.21 -15.71
N ASN A 346 -12.86 -11.20 -16.88
CA ASN A 346 -13.04 -10.01 -17.71
C ASN A 346 -13.96 -9.03 -16.96
N ILE A 347 -13.45 -8.42 -15.89
CA ILE A 347 -14.25 -7.64 -14.93
C ILE A 347 -14.82 -6.37 -15.57
N PHE A 348 -14.29 -5.91 -16.72
CA PHE A 348 -14.77 -4.72 -17.39
C PHE A 348 -14.77 -4.87 -18.91
N ASN A 349 -15.92 -5.22 -19.51
CA ASN A 349 -16.08 -5.14 -20.97
C ASN A 349 -16.06 -3.70 -21.50
N ASN A 350 -16.16 -2.69 -20.62
CA ASN A 350 -16.06 -1.27 -20.97
C ASN A 350 -14.79 -0.64 -20.38
N LEU A 351 -13.67 -0.87 -21.06
CA LEU A 351 -12.37 -0.23 -20.78
C LEU A 351 -12.30 1.23 -21.23
N ASP A 352 -13.27 1.65 -22.06
CA ASP A 352 -13.30 2.97 -22.67
C ASP A 352 -13.49 4.10 -21.62
N PHE A 353 -14.04 3.80 -20.43
CA PHE A 353 -14.26 4.77 -19.36
C PHE A 353 -13.37 4.52 -18.13
N ARG A 354 -12.54 5.50 -17.78
CA ARG A 354 -11.62 5.49 -16.62
C ARG A 354 -12.33 5.25 -15.28
N ASN A 355 -13.53 5.81 -15.08
CA ASN A 355 -14.29 5.69 -13.82
C ASN A 355 -14.68 4.26 -13.47
N ASN A 356 -14.66 3.33 -14.45
CA ASN A 356 -15.00 1.94 -14.17
C ASN A 356 -13.91 1.24 -13.34
N TYR A 357 -12.66 1.73 -13.36
CA TYR A 357 -11.52 1.04 -12.74
C TYR A 357 -10.59 1.93 -11.91
N PHE A 358 -10.68 3.25 -12.03
CA PHE A 358 -10.05 4.18 -11.09
C PHE A 358 -11.04 4.66 -10.03
N MET A 359 -10.51 4.95 -8.85
CA MET A 359 -11.26 5.66 -7.82
C MET A 359 -11.01 7.16 -7.97
N ASN A 360 -12.09 7.95 -7.99
CA ASN A 360 -11.97 9.40 -8.04
C ASN A 360 -11.34 9.94 -6.75
N ASN A 361 -10.38 10.85 -6.91
CA ASN A 361 -9.62 11.45 -5.80
C ASN A 361 -10.51 12.17 -4.78
N SER A 362 -11.52 12.90 -5.27
CA SER A 362 -12.53 13.57 -4.44
C SER A 362 -13.15 12.59 -3.44
N ASN A 363 -13.42 11.37 -3.88
CA ASN A 363 -14.21 10.42 -3.10
C ASN A 363 -13.40 9.80 -1.95
N ILE A 364 -12.07 9.71 -2.07
CA ILE A 364 -11.21 9.25 -0.97
C ILE A 364 -10.95 10.37 0.03
N GLN A 365 -10.68 11.60 -0.43
CA GLN A 365 -10.45 12.74 0.47
C GLN A 365 -11.72 13.18 1.20
N ASN A 366 -12.87 13.09 0.52
CA ASN A 366 -14.16 13.51 1.04
C ASN A 366 -15.03 12.32 1.48
N LEU A 367 -14.44 11.26 2.05
CA LEU A 367 -15.22 10.13 2.58
C LEU A 367 -16.31 10.58 3.57
N LEU A 368 -16.11 11.72 4.25
CA LEU A 368 -17.07 12.32 5.17
C LEU A 368 -18.30 12.95 4.50
N GLU A 369 -18.28 13.21 3.19
CA GLU A 369 -19.46 13.68 2.44
C GLU A 369 -20.49 12.57 2.21
N TYR A 370 -20.06 11.31 2.23
CA TYR A 370 -20.99 10.17 2.16
C TYR A 370 -21.71 9.97 3.48
N ASP A 371 -22.91 9.39 3.44
CA ASP A 371 -23.68 9.12 4.66
C ASP A 371 -23.60 7.65 5.08
N ASN A 372 -23.41 6.76 4.10
CA ASN A 372 -23.34 5.32 4.28
C ASN A 372 -22.23 4.72 3.40
N ILE A 373 -21.57 3.68 3.90
CA ILE A 373 -20.62 2.87 3.14
C ILE A 373 -21.08 1.41 3.15
N VAL A 374 -21.18 0.79 1.98
CA VAL A 374 -21.50 -0.64 1.82
C VAL A 374 -20.30 -1.36 1.22
N LEU A 375 -19.81 -2.37 1.93
CA LEU A 375 -18.73 -3.24 1.54
C LEU A 375 -19.31 -4.54 0.99
N VAL A 376 -18.99 -4.87 -0.25
CA VAL A 376 -19.45 -6.10 -0.91
C VAL A 376 -18.29 -7.07 -0.97
N ASP A 377 -18.41 -8.19 -0.24
CA ASP A 377 -17.47 -9.31 -0.08
C ASP A 377 -15.99 -8.90 -0.23
N SER A 378 -15.64 -7.88 0.56
CA SER A 378 -14.35 -7.19 0.55
C SER A 378 -13.79 -7.09 1.96
N ASN A 379 -12.61 -7.64 2.18
CA ASN A 379 -11.90 -7.52 3.45
C ASN A 379 -10.84 -6.42 3.36
N ILE A 380 -11.33 -5.17 3.33
CA ILE A 380 -10.52 -3.97 3.10
C ILE A 380 -9.37 -3.86 4.10
N ARG A 381 -9.54 -4.37 5.32
CA ARG A 381 -8.47 -4.39 6.32
C ARG A 381 -7.22 -5.08 5.82
N LEU A 382 -7.40 -6.24 5.21
CA LEU A 382 -6.30 -6.99 4.62
C LEU A 382 -5.96 -6.39 3.26
N SER A 383 -6.94 -6.26 2.36
CA SER A 383 -6.71 -5.88 0.97
C SER A 383 -6.09 -4.50 0.78
N ASN A 384 -6.50 -3.51 1.59
CA ASN A 384 -6.02 -2.14 1.52
C ASN A 384 -6.06 -1.48 2.92
N PRO A 385 -5.02 -1.68 3.74
CA PRO A 385 -4.97 -1.19 5.13
C PRO A 385 -5.19 0.31 5.29
N LEU A 386 -4.74 1.13 4.34
CA LEU A 386 -4.91 2.59 4.42
C LEU A 386 -6.32 3.03 4.06
N LEU A 387 -6.95 2.39 3.07
CA LEU A 387 -8.37 2.65 2.82
C LEU A 387 -9.22 2.24 4.03
N ASN A 388 -8.86 1.13 4.68
CA ASN A 388 -9.49 0.66 5.93
C ASN A 388 -9.38 1.70 7.05
N LEU A 389 -8.21 2.32 7.21
CA LEU A 389 -7.96 3.39 8.19
C LEU A 389 -8.89 4.59 7.97
N ARG A 390 -9.11 4.99 6.71
CA ARG A 390 -10.01 6.09 6.38
C ARG A 390 -11.48 5.75 6.62
N ILE A 391 -11.90 4.54 6.25
CA ILE A 391 -13.26 4.05 6.54
C ILE A 391 -13.48 3.96 8.06
N LYS A 392 -12.46 3.59 8.83
CA LYS A 392 -12.50 3.61 10.29
C LYS A 392 -12.72 5.04 10.82
N ASN A 393 -12.01 6.03 10.29
CA ASN A 393 -12.21 7.43 10.68
C ASN A 393 -13.59 7.95 10.31
N PHE A 394 -14.12 7.54 9.14
CA PHE A 394 -15.52 7.77 8.77
C PHE A 394 -16.48 7.15 9.79
N CYS A 395 -16.27 5.88 10.15
CA CYS A 395 -17.09 5.16 11.10
C CYS A 395 -17.13 5.87 12.45
N LYS A 396 -16.02 6.41 12.96
CA LYS A 396 -16.01 7.18 14.22
C LYS A 396 -16.98 8.38 14.23
N ILE A 397 -17.27 8.97 13.07
CA ILE A 397 -18.13 10.16 12.95
C ILE A 397 -19.57 9.76 12.60
N LYS A 398 -19.76 8.88 11.59
CA LYS A 398 -21.09 8.56 11.05
C LYS A 398 -21.58 7.15 11.39
N ASN A 399 -20.78 6.21 11.90
CA ASN A 399 -21.15 4.83 12.31
C ASN A 399 -21.94 3.94 11.31
N HIS A 400 -22.15 4.35 10.05
CA HIS A 400 -22.94 3.58 9.07
C HIS A 400 -22.06 2.90 8.03
N VAL A 401 -21.42 1.80 8.43
CA VAL A 401 -20.69 0.89 7.54
C VAL A 401 -21.33 -0.48 7.54
N PHE A 402 -21.65 -0.97 6.35
CA PHE A 402 -22.39 -2.21 6.12
C PHE A 402 -21.52 -3.19 5.35
N THR A 403 -21.64 -4.49 5.61
CA THR A 403 -21.06 -5.56 4.78
C THR A 403 -22.12 -6.49 4.25
N ILE A 404 -21.96 -6.91 2.99
CA ILE A 404 -22.67 -8.02 2.36
C ILE A 404 -21.61 -8.94 1.79
N GLY A 405 -21.36 -10.08 2.41
CA GLY A 405 -20.22 -10.93 2.06
C GLY A 405 -19.77 -11.89 3.14
N SER A 406 -18.61 -12.48 2.90
CA SER A 406 -17.87 -13.22 3.92
C SER A 406 -17.60 -12.33 5.14
N SER A 407 -17.87 -12.86 6.35
CA SER A 407 -17.59 -12.15 7.59
C SER A 407 -16.09 -12.15 7.87
N PHE A 408 -15.53 -10.98 8.19
CA PHE A 408 -14.12 -10.82 8.57
C PHE A 408 -13.97 -10.04 9.86
N TYR A 409 -12.81 -10.14 10.50
CA TYR A 409 -12.49 -9.38 11.69
C TYR A 409 -12.15 -7.91 11.34
N SER A 410 -13.11 -7.00 11.55
CA SER A 410 -12.97 -5.56 11.33
C SER A 410 -12.42 -4.83 12.57
N ASN A 411 -11.73 -3.72 12.36
CA ASN A 411 -11.17 -2.86 13.42
C ASN A 411 -12.14 -1.75 13.87
N PHE A 412 -13.37 -1.79 13.36
CA PHE A 412 -14.46 -0.86 13.63
C PHE A 412 -15.79 -1.61 13.51
N LEU A 413 -16.86 -0.97 14.00
CA LEU A 413 -18.20 -1.54 13.95
C LEU A 413 -18.66 -1.67 12.50
N VAL A 414 -19.04 -2.88 12.11
CA VAL A 414 -19.57 -3.18 10.78
C VAL A 414 -20.84 -4.01 10.95
N HIS A 415 -21.91 -3.58 10.30
CA HIS A 415 -23.16 -4.32 10.32
C HIS A 415 -23.21 -5.29 9.14
N ASN A 416 -23.19 -6.59 9.46
CA ASN A 416 -23.27 -7.63 8.44
C ASN A 416 -24.74 -7.94 8.11
N TYR A 417 -25.12 -7.76 6.85
CA TYR A 417 -26.47 -8.03 6.34
C TYR A 417 -26.57 -9.36 5.57
N GLY A 418 -25.46 -10.09 5.54
CA GLY A 418 -25.42 -11.52 5.25
C GLY A 418 -24.35 -11.90 4.24
N SER A 419 -24.31 -13.18 3.91
CA SER A 419 -23.20 -13.85 3.23
C SER A 419 -23.58 -14.42 1.87
N ASN A 420 -24.70 -13.98 1.28
CA ASN A 420 -25.16 -14.51 0.01
C ASN A 420 -25.34 -13.40 -1.03
N LEU A 421 -25.08 -13.74 -2.29
CA LEU A 421 -25.37 -12.84 -3.42
C LEU A 421 -26.86 -12.44 -3.48
N LYS A 422 -27.76 -13.27 -2.94
CA LYS A 422 -29.20 -12.99 -2.87
C LYS A 422 -29.54 -11.71 -2.11
N GLU A 423 -28.83 -11.40 -1.03
CA GLU A 423 -29.09 -10.19 -0.23
C GLU A 423 -28.71 -8.93 -1.00
N LEU A 424 -27.62 -8.99 -1.74
CA LEU A 424 -27.21 -7.94 -2.67
C LEU A 424 -28.23 -7.73 -3.79
N TRP A 425 -28.86 -8.81 -4.28
CA TRP A 425 -30.00 -8.70 -5.21
C TRP A 425 -31.25 -8.10 -4.55
N LEU A 426 -31.56 -8.45 -3.30
CA LEU A 426 -32.66 -7.85 -2.53
C LEU A 426 -32.43 -6.35 -2.27
N LEU A 427 -31.17 -5.96 -2.05
CA LEU A 427 -30.76 -4.56 -1.95
C LEU A 427 -31.12 -3.82 -3.24
N PHE A 428 -30.74 -4.35 -4.39
CA PHE A 428 -31.08 -3.74 -5.68
C PHE A 428 -32.56 -3.73 -6.03
N LYS A 429 -33.33 -4.73 -5.57
CA LYS A 429 -34.79 -4.77 -5.76
C LYS A 429 -35.54 -3.78 -4.87
N GLY A 430 -34.88 -3.10 -3.92
CA GLY A 430 -35.57 -2.24 -2.96
C GLY A 430 -36.18 -3.02 -1.79
N GLN A 431 -35.97 -4.34 -1.69
CA GLN A 431 -36.65 -5.22 -0.72
C GLN A 431 -35.82 -5.53 0.54
N SER A 432 -34.53 -5.19 0.56
CA SER A 432 -33.70 -5.38 1.75
C SER A 432 -34.02 -4.38 2.87
N GLU A 433 -33.80 -4.78 4.12
CA GLU A 433 -33.87 -3.89 5.28
C GLU A 433 -32.87 -2.73 5.18
N LEU A 434 -31.71 -2.97 4.56
CA LEU A 434 -30.73 -1.93 4.25
C LEU A 434 -31.34 -0.78 3.46
N ASN A 435 -32.28 -1.05 2.55
CA ASN A 435 -32.90 0.00 1.74
C ASN A 435 -33.73 0.99 2.55
N LEU A 436 -34.30 0.57 3.69
CA LEU A 436 -35.00 1.48 4.59
C LEU A 436 -34.03 2.49 5.21
N ILE A 437 -32.84 2.01 5.60
CA ILE A 437 -31.77 2.83 6.17
C ILE A 437 -31.16 3.75 5.10
N LEU A 438 -30.94 3.21 3.91
CA LEU A 438 -30.39 3.95 2.77
C LEU A 438 -31.37 5.01 2.26
N LYS A 439 -32.70 4.79 2.32
CA LYS A 439 -33.70 5.76 1.83
C LYS A 439 -33.63 7.12 2.55
N ASN A 440 -33.24 7.12 3.82
CA ASN A 440 -33.15 8.36 4.61
C ASN A 440 -31.91 9.20 4.29
N LYS A 441 -30.97 8.69 3.50
CA LYS A 441 -29.61 9.25 3.34
C LYS A 441 -29.21 9.26 1.87
N LYS A 442 -28.84 10.43 1.36
CA LYS A 442 -28.75 10.65 -0.09
C LYS A 442 -27.46 10.13 -0.71
N ASN A 443 -26.35 10.11 0.05
CA ASN A 443 -25.03 9.79 -0.49
C ASN A 443 -24.56 8.40 -0.02
N LEU A 444 -24.56 7.43 -0.93
CA LEU A 444 -24.10 6.07 -0.66
C LEU A 444 -22.81 5.76 -1.43
N LEU A 445 -21.82 5.23 -0.69
CA LEU A 445 -20.61 4.67 -1.25
C LEU A 445 -20.67 3.15 -1.22
N ILE A 446 -20.48 2.49 -2.35
CA ILE A 446 -20.35 1.02 -2.40
C ILE A 446 -18.94 0.65 -2.84
N ILE A 447 -18.26 -0.18 -2.06
CA ILE A 447 -16.92 -0.69 -2.33
C ILE A 447 -17.01 -2.20 -2.50
N ASN A 448 -16.49 -2.71 -3.61
CA ASN A 448 -16.55 -4.13 -3.93
C ASN A 448 -15.18 -4.67 -4.27
N GLU A 449 -14.77 -5.77 -3.63
CA GLU A 449 -13.55 -6.48 -4.02
C GLU A 449 -13.90 -7.42 -5.18
N SER A 450 -13.27 -7.24 -6.34
CA SER A 450 -13.77 -7.81 -7.59
C SER A 450 -13.56 -9.34 -7.76
N SER A 451 -13.31 -10.06 -6.66
CA SER A 451 -13.12 -11.51 -6.57
C SER A 451 -14.41 -12.32 -6.80
N ILE A 452 -15.56 -11.64 -6.75
CA ILE A 452 -16.92 -12.21 -6.78
C ILE A 452 -17.44 -12.44 -8.20
N MET A 453 -16.96 -11.67 -9.18
CA MET A 453 -17.71 -11.53 -10.43
C MET A 453 -17.08 -12.32 -11.56
N SER A 454 -17.65 -13.50 -11.81
CA SER A 454 -17.58 -14.13 -13.13
C SER A 454 -18.01 -13.14 -14.21
N ASP A 455 -17.46 -13.27 -15.43
CA ASP A 455 -17.61 -12.34 -16.57
C ASP A 455 -19.05 -11.86 -16.81
N ASN A 456 -20.04 -12.71 -16.54
CA ASN A 456 -21.45 -12.39 -16.76
C ASN A 456 -22.12 -11.66 -15.59
N LEU A 457 -21.64 -11.80 -14.35
CA LEU A 457 -22.24 -11.14 -13.19
C LEU A 457 -21.72 -9.69 -13.03
N SER A 458 -20.47 -9.40 -13.42
CA SER A 458 -19.86 -8.07 -13.30
C SER A 458 -20.57 -6.99 -14.11
N LEU A 459 -20.86 -7.27 -15.37
CA LEU A 459 -21.51 -6.31 -16.27
C LEU A 459 -22.93 -6.00 -15.82
N ASN A 460 -23.65 -7.05 -15.44
CA ASN A 460 -25.01 -6.94 -14.94
C ASN A 460 -25.04 -6.13 -13.65
N PHE A 461 -24.07 -6.35 -12.76
CA PHE A 461 -23.92 -5.59 -11.53
C PHE A 461 -23.60 -4.11 -11.80
N ILE A 462 -22.65 -3.79 -12.69
CA ILE A 462 -22.35 -2.41 -13.11
C ILE A 462 -23.59 -1.73 -13.72
N MET A 463 -24.33 -2.43 -14.58
CA MET A 463 -25.55 -1.90 -15.20
C MET A 463 -26.66 -1.63 -14.19
N LEU A 464 -26.86 -2.54 -13.22
CA LEU A 464 -27.80 -2.36 -12.12
C LEU A 464 -27.46 -1.12 -11.30
N LEU A 465 -26.19 -1.00 -10.87
CA LEU A 465 -25.72 0.16 -10.12
C LEU A 465 -25.92 1.48 -10.86
N LYS A 466 -25.69 1.51 -12.17
CA LYS A 466 -25.95 2.70 -13.01
C LYS A 466 -27.43 3.06 -13.05
N ASN A 467 -28.34 2.08 -13.02
CA ASN A 467 -29.77 2.36 -12.94
C ASN A 467 -30.17 2.90 -11.57
N ILE A 468 -29.57 2.39 -10.49
CA ILE A 468 -29.86 2.90 -9.14
C ILE A 468 -29.30 4.32 -8.96
N LYS A 469 -28.18 4.66 -9.62
CA LYS A 469 -27.64 6.03 -9.67
C LYS A 469 -28.63 7.07 -10.22
N LYS A 470 -29.70 6.67 -10.91
CA LYS A 470 -30.79 7.58 -11.32
C LYS A 470 -31.70 8.01 -10.17
N TYR A 471 -31.74 7.24 -9.08
CA TYR A 471 -32.66 7.43 -7.96
C TYR A 471 -31.97 7.89 -6.67
N ILE A 472 -30.68 7.57 -6.51
CA ILE A 472 -29.87 7.90 -5.33
C ILE A 472 -28.51 8.37 -5.83
N ASP A 473 -27.93 9.40 -5.19
CA ASP A 473 -26.56 9.82 -5.44
C ASP A 473 -25.59 8.74 -4.96
N LEU A 474 -25.19 7.91 -5.92
CA LEU A 474 -24.44 6.69 -5.71
C LEU A 474 -23.07 6.80 -6.36
N ASP A 475 -22.06 6.61 -5.53
CA ASP A 475 -20.72 6.33 -6.01
C ASP A 475 -20.36 4.89 -5.72
N PHE A 476 -19.86 4.23 -6.75
CA PHE A 476 -19.57 2.82 -6.72
C PHE A 476 -18.12 2.60 -7.15
N PHE A 477 -17.42 1.74 -6.41
CA PHE A 477 -16.04 1.37 -6.67
C PHE A 477 -15.82 -0.14 -6.73
N PHE A 478 -15.17 -0.58 -7.81
CA PHE A 478 -14.60 -1.92 -7.91
C PHE A 478 -13.12 -1.87 -7.61
N PHE A 479 -12.69 -2.66 -6.64
CA PHE A 479 -11.30 -2.75 -6.21
C PHE A 479 -10.76 -4.20 -6.29
N ASN A 480 -9.68 -4.39 -7.06
CA ASN A 480 -8.64 -5.42 -7.01
C ASN A 480 -7.50 -5.10 -6.04
N ASN A 481 -7.06 -6.03 -5.19
CA ASN A 481 -5.69 -5.99 -4.63
C ASN A 481 -4.61 -5.82 -5.70
N THR A 482 -4.91 -6.23 -6.94
CA THR A 482 -4.07 -6.07 -8.13
C THR A 482 -4.46 -4.88 -9.02
N ASN A 483 -5.37 -4.00 -8.56
CA ASN A 483 -5.97 -2.98 -9.44
C ASN A 483 -4.98 -1.93 -9.94
N SER A 484 -3.89 -1.64 -9.25
CA SER A 484 -2.89 -0.68 -9.73
C SER A 484 -2.14 -1.19 -10.96
N ASP A 485 -1.82 -2.48 -11.02
CA ASP A 485 -1.24 -3.09 -12.22
C ASP A 485 -2.28 -3.20 -13.33
N ILE A 486 -3.53 -3.52 -12.98
CA ILE A 486 -4.63 -3.64 -13.94
C ILE A 486 -5.04 -2.27 -14.51
N SER A 487 -5.04 -1.20 -13.73
CA SER A 487 -5.42 0.15 -14.20
C SER A 487 -4.43 0.69 -15.23
N LEU A 488 -3.15 0.40 -15.02
CA LEU A 488 -2.03 0.67 -15.90
C LEU A 488 -2.20 -0.01 -17.28
N PHE A 489 -2.64 -1.27 -17.31
CA PHE A 489 -3.04 -1.96 -18.55
C PHE A 489 -4.26 -1.29 -19.22
N LYS A 490 -5.23 -0.84 -18.42
CA LYS A 490 -6.47 -0.26 -18.92
C LYS A 490 -6.28 1.15 -19.48
N GLU A 491 -5.34 1.93 -18.99
CA GLU A 491 -5.04 3.25 -19.55
C GLU A 491 -4.41 3.16 -20.95
N ILE A 492 -3.49 2.22 -21.15
CA ILE A 492 -2.80 2.05 -22.44
C ILE A 492 -3.78 1.58 -23.54
N ASN A 493 -4.94 1.01 -23.16
CA ASN A 493 -6.03 0.75 -24.09
C ASN A 493 -6.68 2.02 -24.66
N ILE A 494 -6.73 3.11 -23.89
CA ILE A 494 -7.43 4.35 -24.24
C ILE A 494 -6.57 5.26 -25.13
N SER A 495 -5.25 5.29 -24.90
CA SER A 495 -4.33 6.27 -25.53
C SER A 495 -3.98 6.00 -27.01
N GLY A 496 -4.73 5.14 -27.71
CA GLY A 496 -4.48 4.86 -29.13
C GLY A 496 -5.78 4.60 -29.86
N GLY A 497 -6.24 5.58 -30.63
CA GLY A 497 -7.40 5.45 -31.50
C GLY A 497 -7.36 4.15 -32.29
N ALA A 498 -8.45 3.39 -32.23
CA ALA A 498 -8.80 2.27 -33.10
C ALA A 498 -7.76 1.16 -33.38
N VAL A 499 -6.63 1.07 -32.66
CA VAL A 499 -5.62 0.01 -32.89
C VAL A 499 -5.53 -0.91 -31.67
N SER A 500 -6.25 -2.03 -31.80
CA SER A 500 -6.28 -3.23 -30.95
C SER A 500 -6.51 -2.98 -29.45
N LYS A 501 -7.75 -3.19 -29.00
CA LYS A 501 -8.09 -3.36 -27.57
C LYS A 501 -7.27 -4.55 -27.01
N PHE A 502 -6.74 -4.43 -25.80
CA PHE A 502 -5.96 -5.49 -25.12
C PHE A 502 -6.82 -6.69 -24.74
N ASN A 503 -8.14 -6.57 -24.70
CA ASN A 503 -9.03 -7.71 -24.55
C ASN A 503 -9.60 -8.08 -25.93
N ASP A 504 -9.08 -9.14 -26.53
CA ASP A 504 -9.90 -9.86 -27.50
C ASP A 504 -11.04 -10.47 -26.68
N LYS A 505 -12.29 -10.19 -27.07
CA LYS A 505 -13.55 -10.54 -26.38
C LYS A 505 -13.77 -12.06 -26.20
N THR A 506 -12.75 -12.88 -26.38
CA THR A 506 -12.86 -14.31 -26.47
C THR A 506 -11.76 -14.94 -25.63
N PHE A 507 -12.05 -15.19 -24.35
CA PHE A 507 -11.72 -16.50 -23.79
C PHE A 507 -12.55 -17.53 -24.59
N LYS A 508 -12.21 -17.77 -25.86
CA LYS A 508 -12.46 -19.10 -26.40
C LYS A 508 -11.60 -19.99 -25.51
N PRO A 509 -12.16 -21.02 -24.86
CA PRO A 509 -11.35 -21.91 -24.04
C PRO A 509 -10.16 -22.35 -24.89
N LEU A 510 -8.98 -21.91 -24.46
CA LEU A 510 -7.68 -22.13 -25.10
C LEU A 510 -7.32 -23.63 -25.20
N GLU A 511 -8.22 -24.48 -24.73
CA GLU A 511 -8.21 -25.94 -24.78
C GLU A 511 -8.38 -26.48 -26.21
N GLN A 512 -8.74 -25.66 -27.22
CA GLN A 512 -9.02 -26.13 -28.58
C GLN A 512 -7.97 -25.76 -29.65
N ILE A 513 -6.88 -25.05 -29.30
CA ILE A 513 -5.86 -24.64 -30.28
C ILE A 513 -4.53 -25.32 -29.97
N SER A 514 -3.98 -26.05 -30.94
CA SER A 514 -2.64 -26.64 -30.89
C SER A 514 -1.54 -25.59 -31.10
N ASN A 515 -0.37 -25.82 -30.49
CA ASN A 515 0.85 -24.97 -30.57
C ASN A 515 0.72 -23.59 -29.90
N ASN A 516 0.45 -23.57 -28.59
CA ASN A 516 0.41 -22.34 -27.78
C ASN A 516 1.69 -22.14 -26.96
N ILE A 517 2.21 -20.91 -26.99
CA ILE A 517 3.22 -20.42 -26.05
C ILE A 517 2.51 -19.64 -24.96
N PHE A 518 2.72 -20.03 -23.71
CA PHE A 518 2.27 -19.27 -22.54
C PHE A 518 3.44 -18.49 -21.96
N TYR A 519 3.38 -17.17 -22.09
CA TYR A 519 4.41 -16.25 -21.64
C TYR A 519 3.96 -15.53 -20.37
N PHE A 520 4.49 -15.94 -19.23
CA PHE A 520 4.17 -15.34 -17.94
C PHE A 520 5.13 -14.20 -17.60
N LEU A 521 4.59 -13.02 -17.34
CA LEU A 521 5.33 -11.85 -16.89
C LEU A 521 5.04 -11.59 -15.41
N ASN A 522 6.03 -11.72 -14.53
CA ASN A 522 5.93 -11.44 -13.09
C ASN A 522 4.69 -12.06 -12.40
N THR A 523 4.28 -13.26 -12.83
CA THR A 523 3.13 -13.95 -12.23
C THR A 523 3.50 -14.68 -10.93
N SER A 524 2.56 -14.73 -9.99
CA SER A 524 2.72 -15.36 -8.68
C SER A 524 1.75 -16.52 -8.42
N GLN A 525 0.55 -16.47 -9.01
CA GLN A 525 -0.50 -17.46 -8.76
C GLN A 525 -0.21 -18.81 -9.40
N LYS A 526 -0.73 -19.87 -8.77
CA LYS A 526 -0.65 -21.23 -9.29
C LYS A 526 -1.64 -21.40 -10.44
N PHE A 527 -1.15 -21.77 -11.62
CA PHE A 527 -2.01 -22.11 -12.75
C PHE A 527 -2.13 -23.63 -12.83
N ILE A 528 -3.38 -24.12 -12.93
CA ILE A 528 -3.65 -25.53 -13.18
C ILE A 528 -3.84 -25.67 -14.68
N PHE A 529 -2.86 -26.29 -15.35
CA PHE A 529 -2.98 -26.67 -16.75
C PHE A 529 -3.36 -28.15 -16.82
N ASN A 530 -4.47 -28.46 -17.50
CA ASN A 530 -4.80 -29.84 -17.84
C ASN A 530 -3.69 -30.37 -18.75
N LYS A 531 -2.98 -31.43 -18.34
CA LYS A 531 -1.91 -32.08 -19.11
C LYS A 531 -2.39 -32.80 -20.38
N GLY A 532 -3.62 -32.52 -20.84
CA GLY A 532 -4.22 -33.17 -22.00
C GLY A 532 -3.64 -32.65 -23.32
N GLY A 533 -2.76 -33.44 -23.92
CA GLY A 533 -2.65 -33.63 -25.38
C GLY A 533 -1.92 -32.59 -26.26
N LEU A 534 -1.63 -31.38 -25.80
CA LEU A 534 -1.08 -30.31 -26.67
C LEU A 534 0.36 -29.91 -26.27
N SER A 535 1.27 -29.79 -27.24
CA SER A 535 2.66 -29.35 -27.09
C SER A 535 2.77 -27.86 -26.73
N ASN A 536 2.47 -27.53 -25.48
CA ASN A 536 2.55 -26.17 -24.95
C ASN A 536 3.96 -25.84 -24.47
N TYR A 537 4.44 -24.62 -24.76
CA TYR A 537 5.73 -24.13 -24.28
C TYR A 537 5.52 -22.98 -23.29
N PHE A 538 6.07 -23.10 -22.08
CA PHE A 538 5.86 -22.15 -21.00
C PHE A 538 7.13 -21.34 -20.73
N ILE A 539 7.04 -20.02 -20.90
CA ILE A 539 8.12 -19.06 -20.63
C ILE A 539 7.74 -18.22 -19.43
N TYR A 540 8.63 -18.11 -18.44
CA TYR A 540 8.47 -17.19 -17.31
C TYR A 540 9.52 -16.10 -17.38
N GLN A 541 9.10 -14.86 -17.58
CA GLN A 541 9.92 -13.69 -17.34
C GLN A 541 9.56 -13.12 -15.98
N GLY A 542 10.54 -13.12 -15.08
CA GLY A 542 10.32 -12.53 -13.78
C GLY A 542 11.58 -12.32 -12.99
N SER A 543 11.38 -11.64 -11.88
CA SER A 543 12.44 -11.14 -11.06
C SER A 543 12.88 -12.20 -10.02
N ASN A 544 11.90 -12.78 -9.32
CA ASN A 544 12.08 -13.85 -8.35
C ASN A 544 11.52 -15.17 -8.91
N TYR A 545 12.05 -16.31 -8.46
CA TYR A 545 11.50 -17.61 -8.87
C TYR A 545 10.04 -17.76 -8.44
N ASN A 546 9.16 -18.05 -9.40
CA ASN A 546 7.79 -18.47 -9.07
C ASN A 546 7.77 -19.95 -8.67
N ILE A 547 7.79 -20.19 -7.36
CA ILE A 547 7.80 -21.54 -6.76
C ILE A 547 6.54 -22.33 -7.11
N SER A 548 5.40 -21.66 -7.29
CA SER A 548 4.09 -22.33 -7.45
C SER A 548 3.95 -23.10 -8.77
N ASN A 549 4.65 -22.66 -9.83
CA ASN A 549 4.53 -23.19 -11.19
C ASN A 549 5.85 -23.72 -11.76
N LYS A 550 6.89 -23.91 -10.92
CA LYS A 550 8.24 -24.32 -11.34
C LYS A 550 8.23 -25.57 -12.24
N SER A 551 7.32 -26.51 -11.98
CA SER A 551 7.22 -27.77 -12.74
C SER A 551 6.82 -27.60 -14.20
N TYR A 552 6.19 -26.47 -14.56
CA TYR A 552 5.65 -26.24 -15.91
C TYR A 552 6.63 -25.49 -16.82
N TYR A 553 7.50 -24.66 -16.27
CA TYR A 553 8.32 -23.75 -17.08
C TYR A 553 9.40 -24.48 -17.88
N ASN A 554 9.46 -24.16 -19.18
CA ASN A 554 10.50 -24.62 -20.11
C ASN A 554 11.66 -23.61 -20.18
N LEU A 555 11.35 -22.31 -20.08
CA LEU A 555 12.35 -21.24 -20.16
C LEU A 555 12.09 -20.18 -19.07
N LEU A 556 13.14 -19.78 -18.38
CA LEU A 556 13.12 -18.72 -17.38
C LEU A 556 13.98 -17.55 -17.84
N LEU A 557 13.42 -16.34 -17.82
CA LEU A 557 14.08 -15.10 -18.23
C LEU A 557 14.21 -14.18 -17.02
N PRO A 558 15.44 -13.80 -16.61
CA PRO A 558 15.66 -13.00 -15.42
C PRO A 558 15.35 -11.53 -15.69
N SER A 559 14.39 -10.98 -14.93
CA SER A 559 14.06 -9.56 -14.96
C SER A 559 14.40 -8.83 -13.66
N VAL A 560 14.41 -7.49 -13.73
CA VAL A 560 14.73 -6.63 -12.59
C VAL A 560 13.48 -6.22 -11.81
N ASN A 561 13.63 -5.96 -10.52
CA ASN A 561 12.56 -5.43 -9.67
C ASN A 561 12.30 -3.94 -9.93
N HIS A 562 11.18 -3.42 -9.42
CA HIS A 562 10.83 -1.99 -9.57
C HIS A 562 11.83 -1.02 -8.92
N LEU A 563 12.57 -1.46 -7.89
CA LEU A 563 13.65 -0.67 -7.25
C LEU A 563 14.99 -0.74 -8.02
N GLU A 564 15.10 -1.61 -9.00
CA GLU A 564 16.28 -1.82 -9.84
C GLU A 564 16.11 -1.22 -11.25
N LYS A 565 15.01 -0.50 -11.49
CA LYS A 565 14.72 0.19 -12.77
C LYS A 565 14.02 1.53 -12.52
N ASN A 566 14.26 2.46 -13.45
CA ASN A 566 13.46 3.67 -13.59
C ASN A 566 12.27 3.34 -14.51
N SER A 567 11.12 3.09 -13.92
CA SER A 567 9.91 2.75 -14.66
C SER A 567 8.68 3.45 -14.08
N SER A 568 7.65 3.54 -14.91
CA SER A 568 6.48 4.32 -14.58
C SER A 568 5.29 3.44 -14.24
N TYR A 569 4.56 3.86 -13.22
CA TYR A 569 3.43 3.17 -12.64
C TYR A 569 2.24 4.13 -12.49
N VAL A 570 1.05 3.57 -12.42
CA VAL A 570 -0.19 4.30 -12.20
C VAL A 570 -0.89 3.66 -11.04
N ASN A 571 -1.20 4.47 -10.02
CA ASN A 571 -1.86 3.95 -8.83
C ASN A 571 -3.38 3.83 -9.05
N PHE A 572 -4.07 3.29 -8.05
CA PHE A 572 -5.53 3.10 -8.11
C PHE A 572 -6.35 4.40 -8.20
N LEU A 573 -5.72 5.54 -7.90
CA LEU A 573 -6.31 6.86 -8.01
C LEU A 573 -6.10 7.50 -9.40
N GLY A 574 -5.36 6.83 -10.28
CA GLY A 574 -4.99 7.36 -11.59
C GLY A 574 -3.73 8.22 -11.58
N TYR A 575 -3.06 8.41 -10.43
CA TYR A 575 -1.80 9.15 -10.37
C TYR A 575 -0.68 8.38 -11.03
N TYR A 576 -0.02 9.07 -11.95
CA TYR A 576 1.22 8.65 -12.52
C TYR A 576 2.36 8.88 -11.52
N GLN A 577 3.11 7.82 -11.27
CA GLN A 577 4.28 7.83 -10.39
C GLN A 577 5.44 7.08 -11.04
N ARG A 578 6.66 7.35 -10.57
CA ARG A 578 7.86 6.77 -11.15
C ARG A 578 8.73 6.19 -10.05
N SER A 579 9.12 4.93 -10.23
CA SER A 579 10.13 4.32 -9.37
C SER A 579 11.50 4.91 -9.69
N LYS A 580 12.35 5.02 -8.67
CA LYS A 580 13.76 5.39 -8.84
C LYS A 580 14.63 4.14 -8.89
N PHE A 581 15.64 4.20 -9.73
CA PHE A 581 16.74 3.25 -9.77
C PHE A 581 17.57 3.42 -8.51
N ILE A 582 17.55 2.39 -7.67
CA ILE A 582 18.13 2.43 -6.33
C ILE A 582 19.10 1.26 -6.14
N LEU A 583 18.72 0.07 -6.58
CA LEU A 583 19.56 -1.12 -6.52
C LEU A 583 20.14 -1.46 -7.90
N TYR A 584 21.38 -1.97 -7.91
CA TYR A 584 21.96 -2.49 -9.14
C TYR A 584 21.35 -3.86 -9.49
N PRO A 585 20.96 -4.08 -10.77
CA PRO A 585 20.46 -5.35 -11.25
C PRO A 585 21.44 -6.50 -10.97
N PRO A 586 20.97 -7.65 -10.45
CA PRO A 586 21.85 -8.77 -10.20
C PRO A 586 22.28 -9.48 -11.50
N LYS A 587 23.59 -9.67 -11.68
CA LYS A 587 24.23 -10.40 -12.80
C LYS A 587 23.66 -10.02 -14.18
N ASN A 588 22.99 -10.96 -14.84
CA ASN A 588 22.50 -10.83 -16.20
C ASN A 588 21.01 -10.45 -16.28
N SER A 589 20.38 -10.11 -15.15
CA SER A 589 19.02 -9.58 -15.17
C SER A 589 18.93 -8.28 -15.97
N ARG A 590 17.80 -8.07 -16.66
CA ARG A 590 17.54 -6.89 -17.49
C ARG A 590 16.13 -6.37 -17.21
N SER A 591 15.87 -5.09 -17.49
CA SER A 591 14.53 -4.56 -17.28
C SER A 591 13.52 -5.24 -18.19
N ASP A 592 12.31 -5.43 -17.67
CA ASP A 592 11.27 -6.18 -18.37
C ASP A 592 11.03 -5.66 -19.79
N TRP A 593 10.95 -4.34 -19.93
CA TRP A 593 10.73 -3.68 -21.21
C TRP A 593 11.94 -3.82 -22.14
N LYS A 594 13.18 -3.85 -21.62
CA LYS A 594 14.39 -4.03 -22.45
C LYS A 594 14.42 -5.44 -23.04
N ILE A 595 14.04 -6.46 -22.26
CA ILE A 595 13.98 -7.84 -22.73
C ILE A 595 13.01 -7.94 -23.91
N LEU A 596 11.80 -7.42 -23.72
CA LEU A 596 10.75 -7.43 -24.74
C LEU A 596 11.10 -6.54 -25.95
N TYR A 597 11.77 -5.40 -25.75
CA TYR A 597 12.21 -4.50 -26.80
C TYR A 597 13.25 -5.17 -27.73
N ILE A 598 14.24 -5.84 -27.15
CA ILE A 598 15.26 -6.55 -27.92
C ILE A 598 14.61 -7.72 -28.66
N LEU A 599 13.75 -8.48 -27.99
CA LEU A 599 12.98 -9.55 -28.62
C LEU A 599 12.12 -9.05 -29.80
N PHE A 600 11.48 -7.89 -29.65
CA PHE A 600 10.77 -7.22 -30.73
C PHE A 600 11.68 -6.92 -31.92
N ASN A 601 12.88 -6.37 -31.70
CA ASN A 601 13.84 -6.09 -32.77
C ASN A 601 14.34 -7.38 -33.46
N PHE A 602 14.52 -8.48 -32.72
CA PHE A 602 14.87 -9.78 -33.29
C PHE A 602 13.76 -10.35 -34.19
N LEU A 603 12.49 -10.13 -33.85
CA LEU A 603 11.33 -10.60 -34.62
C LEU A 603 11.08 -9.77 -35.89
N PHE A 604 11.34 -8.47 -35.84
CA PHE A 604 10.92 -7.51 -36.87
C PHE A 604 12.08 -6.77 -37.54
N LYS A 605 13.23 -7.45 -37.72
CA LYS A 605 14.55 -6.92 -38.13
C LYS A 605 14.56 -5.71 -39.09
N ASP A 606 13.60 -5.57 -40.01
CA ASP A 606 13.61 -4.51 -41.03
C ASP A 606 12.35 -3.63 -41.19
N LYS A 607 11.21 -3.88 -40.53
CA LYS A 607 9.93 -3.22 -40.93
C LYS A 607 9.43 -2.07 -40.05
N SER A 608 9.94 -1.91 -38.83
CA SER A 608 9.62 -0.74 -37.97
C SER A 608 10.50 -0.74 -36.74
N LYS A 609 11.67 -0.08 -36.77
CA LYS A 609 12.45 0.13 -35.55
C LYS A 609 11.62 1.01 -34.61
N ILE A 610 11.19 0.47 -33.46
CA ILE A 610 10.68 1.30 -32.37
C ILE A 610 11.87 2.16 -31.94
N LYS A 611 11.85 3.45 -32.28
CA LYS A 611 12.92 4.36 -31.86
C LYS A 611 12.78 4.59 -30.36
N PHE A 612 13.90 4.68 -29.65
CA PHE A 612 13.89 4.99 -28.22
C PHE A 612 13.20 6.33 -27.93
N SER A 613 13.24 7.27 -28.88
CA SER A 613 12.51 8.54 -28.86
C SER A 613 10.99 8.39 -28.70
N ASP A 614 10.42 7.28 -29.17
CA ASP A 614 8.98 7.00 -29.01
C ASP A 614 8.64 6.77 -27.54
N PHE A 615 9.57 6.25 -26.73
CA PHE A 615 9.36 6.06 -25.29
C PHE A 615 9.44 7.37 -24.52
N SER A 616 10.38 8.26 -24.87
CA SER A 616 10.42 9.60 -24.26
C SER A 616 9.18 10.39 -24.64
N GLY A 617 8.73 10.34 -25.90
CA GLY A 617 7.48 10.95 -26.34
C GLY A 617 6.25 10.36 -25.66
N PHE A 618 6.18 9.03 -25.51
CA PHE A 618 5.12 8.36 -24.75
C PHE A 618 5.08 8.79 -23.28
N ARG A 619 6.25 8.87 -22.62
CA ARG A 619 6.36 9.35 -21.23
C ARG A 619 5.91 10.80 -21.07
N ILE A 620 6.21 11.67 -22.04
CA ILE A 620 5.81 13.08 -22.02
C ILE A 620 4.30 13.24 -22.29
N ASN A 621 3.77 12.53 -23.27
CA ASN A 621 2.35 12.60 -23.64
C ASN A 621 1.42 12.07 -22.53
N TYR A 622 1.85 11.07 -21.76
CA TYR A 622 1.03 10.56 -20.66
C TYR A 622 0.83 11.56 -19.53
N ASN A 623 1.83 12.42 -19.25
CA ASN A 623 1.67 13.51 -18.29
C ASN A 623 0.62 14.55 -18.75
N LEU A 624 0.36 14.67 -20.06
CA LEU A 624 -0.64 15.58 -20.63
C LEU A 624 -2.08 15.00 -20.61
N PHE A 625 -2.24 13.68 -20.58
CA PHE A 625 -3.55 13.01 -20.41
C PHE A 625 -4.11 13.08 -18.99
N TYR A 626 -3.44 13.84 -18.12
CA TYR A 626 -3.82 14.14 -16.75
C TYR A 626 -4.79 15.33 -16.64
N ASN A 627 -5.40 15.78 -17.75
CA ASN A 627 -6.44 16.81 -17.67
C ASN A 627 -7.76 16.21 -17.15
N ASP A 628 -8.30 16.89 -16.14
CA ASP A 628 -9.48 16.63 -15.29
C ASP A 628 -10.82 16.31 -15.99
N SER A 629 -10.85 16.03 -17.29
CA SER A 629 -12.07 15.67 -17.98
C SER A 629 -12.45 14.20 -17.73
N TYR A 630 -12.86 13.90 -16.51
CA TYR A 630 -13.79 12.79 -16.27
C TYR A 630 -15.05 13.11 -17.07
N PHE A 631 -15.22 12.48 -18.24
CA PHE A 631 -16.45 12.62 -19.01
C PHE A 631 -17.63 12.17 -18.14
N ASN A 632 -18.47 13.13 -17.73
CA ASN A 632 -19.69 12.86 -16.99
C ASN A 632 -20.65 12.07 -17.90
N MET A 633 -20.87 10.82 -17.52
CA MET A 633 -21.69 9.82 -18.22
C MET A 633 -23.21 10.08 -18.10
N THR A 634 -23.65 11.33 -17.91
CA THR A 634 -25.06 11.65 -17.66
C THR A 634 -25.94 11.53 -18.91
N ASN A 635 -25.38 11.48 -20.13
CA ASN A 635 -26.15 11.63 -21.38
C ASN A 635 -26.25 10.41 -22.30
N ILE A 636 -25.90 9.19 -21.88
CA ILE A 636 -26.08 7.99 -22.74
C ILE A 636 -27.44 7.34 -22.48
N ARG A 637 -28.38 7.48 -23.43
CA ARG A 637 -29.63 6.73 -23.47
C ARG A 637 -29.36 5.25 -23.77
N LEU A 638 -29.35 4.41 -22.73
CA LEU A 638 -29.32 2.95 -22.87
C LEU A 638 -30.75 2.41 -23.01
N ASN A 639 -31.29 2.45 -24.23
CA ASN A 639 -32.52 1.76 -24.56
C ASN A 639 -32.21 0.32 -24.99
N LYS A 640 -32.88 -0.64 -24.34
CA LYS A 640 -32.95 -2.08 -24.65
C LYS A 640 -31.67 -2.86 -24.36
N LEU A 641 -31.64 -3.62 -23.25
CA LEU A 641 -30.87 -4.87 -23.07
C LEU A 641 -31.13 -5.47 -21.66
N PHE A 642 -32.39 -5.45 -21.19
CA PHE A 642 -32.80 -6.19 -20.02
C PHE A 642 -33.47 -7.47 -20.48
N ASN A 643 -32.70 -8.55 -20.66
CA ASN A 643 -33.20 -9.92 -20.63
C ASN A 643 -32.00 -10.88 -20.62
N TYR A 644 -31.52 -11.21 -19.43
CA TYR A 644 -30.69 -12.40 -19.23
C TYR A 644 -31.20 -13.16 -18.01
N ASN A 645 -31.61 -14.41 -18.23
CA ASN A 645 -31.99 -15.35 -17.18
C ASN A 645 -30.75 -15.71 -16.34
N PHE A 646 -30.83 -15.49 -15.03
CA PHE A 646 -29.73 -15.68 -14.09
C PHE A 646 -29.73 -17.11 -13.51
N LYS A 647 -28.59 -17.82 -13.61
CA LYS A 647 -28.28 -18.95 -12.72
C LYS A 647 -27.40 -18.43 -11.59
N ILE A 648 -27.95 -18.38 -10.38
CA ILE A 648 -27.29 -17.85 -9.18
C ILE A 648 -26.49 -18.99 -8.53
N SER A 649 -25.16 -18.86 -8.47
CA SER A 649 -24.38 -19.61 -7.48
C SER A 649 -24.64 -18.98 -6.11
N ASN A 650 -25.10 -19.77 -5.14
CA ASN A 650 -25.66 -19.23 -3.89
C ASN A 650 -24.62 -18.61 -2.92
N ASN A 651 -23.34 -18.97 -3.01
CA ASN A 651 -22.37 -18.65 -1.95
C ASN A 651 -21.23 -17.76 -2.47
N PHE A 652 -20.78 -16.81 -1.64
CA PHE A 652 -19.46 -16.21 -1.81
C PHE A 652 -18.39 -17.31 -1.63
N TYR A 653 -17.28 -17.21 -2.37
CA TYR A 653 -16.20 -18.19 -2.30
C TYR A 653 -15.42 -18.00 -0.99
N ASN A 654 -15.77 -18.78 0.06
CA ASN A 654 -15.17 -18.70 1.39
C ASN A 654 -13.65 -18.97 1.44
N ASP A 655 -13.06 -19.62 0.43
CA ASP A 655 -11.62 -19.96 0.40
C ASP A 655 -10.70 -18.81 -0.04
N LYS A 656 -11.24 -17.61 -0.30
CA LYS A 656 -10.55 -16.56 -1.06
C LYS A 656 -9.95 -15.42 -0.25
N TYR A 657 -9.81 -15.52 1.07
CA TYR A 657 -8.83 -14.67 1.74
C TYR A 657 -7.44 -15.16 1.35
N VAL A 658 -7.02 -14.74 0.15
CA VAL A 658 -5.66 -14.82 -0.33
C VAL A 658 -4.82 -14.31 0.81
N ASN A 659 -4.12 -15.23 1.49
CA ASN A 659 -3.10 -14.87 2.44
C ASN A 659 -2.26 -13.80 1.74
N ILE A 660 -2.37 -12.53 2.15
CA ILE A 660 -1.69 -11.46 1.43
C ILE A 660 -0.18 -11.69 1.47
N TYR A 661 0.27 -12.40 2.51
CA TYR A 661 1.57 -13.04 2.65
C TYR A 661 1.92 -14.09 1.55
N LYS A 662 1.05 -14.31 0.55
CA LYS A 662 1.23 -15.16 -0.63
C LYS A 662 0.82 -14.45 -1.93
N SER A 663 0.58 -13.13 -1.91
CA SER A 663 0.03 -12.40 -3.06
C SER A 663 1.02 -12.28 -4.22
N ASN A 664 2.32 -12.15 -3.94
CA ASN A 664 3.34 -11.97 -4.96
C ASN A 664 4.64 -12.74 -4.66
N SER A 665 5.52 -12.83 -5.68
CA SER A 665 6.77 -13.58 -5.62
C SER A 665 7.80 -12.99 -4.64
N ILE A 666 7.82 -11.66 -4.47
CA ILE A 666 8.74 -10.97 -3.56
C ILE A 666 8.37 -11.30 -2.11
N ILE A 667 7.10 -11.18 -1.74
CA ILE A 667 6.55 -11.54 -0.43
C ILE A 667 6.80 -13.03 -0.15
N LEU A 668 6.54 -13.92 -1.12
CA LEU A 668 6.79 -15.35 -0.96
C LEU A 668 8.27 -15.68 -0.72
N SER A 669 9.18 -14.85 -1.25
CA SER A 669 10.63 -14.99 -1.05
C SER A 669 11.16 -14.32 0.22
N SER A 670 10.33 -13.55 0.93
CA SER A 670 10.69 -12.86 2.17
C SER A 670 10.73 -13.86 3.33
N LYS A 671 11.90 -13.98 3.97
CA LYS A 671 12.08 -14.76 5.20
C LYS A 671 11.42 -14.06 6.38
N ASN A 672 11.49 -12.72 6.41
CA ASN A 672 10.82 -11.92 7.43
C ASN A 672 9.33 -12.27 7.45
N ILE A 673 8.64 -12.12 6.31
CA ILE A 673 7.21 -12.39 6.20
C ILE A 673 6.88 -13.86 6.48
N PHE A 674 7.71 -14.80 6.04
CA PHE A 674 7.50 -16.21 6.34
C PHE A 674 7.56 -16.50 7.85
N SER A 675 8.55 -15.95 8.56
CA SER A 675 8.68 -16.11 10.01
C SER A 675 7.49 -15.51 10.78
N ILE A 676 6.99 -14.37 10.28
CA ILE A 676 5.79 -13.69 10.78
C ILE A 676 4.57 -14.59 10.62
N PHE A 677 4.35 -15.08 9.40
CA PHE A 677 3.22 -15.93 9.07
C PHE A 677 3.20 -17.22 9.90
N LYS A 678 4.37 -17.82 10.13
CA LYS A 678 4.53 -19.00 10.98
C LYS A 678 4.10 -18.69 12.42
N LYS A 679 4.61 -17.60 13.01
CA LYS A 679 4.23 -17.20 14.39
C LYS A 679 2.75 -16.86 14.52
N ILE A 680 2.16 -16.19 13.54
CA ILE A 680 0.72 -15.88 13.55
C ILE A 680 -0.09 -17.17 13.58
N LYS A 681 0.25 -18.14 12.73
CA LYS A 681 -0.41 -19.46 12.71
C LYS A 681 -0.26 -20.23 14.03
N GLU A 682 0.93 -20.21 14.62
CA GLU A 682 1.18 -20.88 15.90
C GLU A 682 0.39 -20.23 17.05
N SER A 683 0.26 -18.90 17.04
CA SER A 683 -0.48 -18.16 18.07
C SER A 683 -2.00 -18.18 17.91
N TYR A 684 -2.51 -18.63 16.76
CA TYR A 684 -3.94 -18.60 16.45
C TYR A 684 -4.39 -19.87 15.72
N SER A 685 -5.00 -20.80 16.47
CA SER A 685 -5.77 -21.92 15.91
C SER A 685 -7.16 -21.50 15.38
N ASN A 686 -7.62 -20.26 15.64
CA ASN A 686 -9.02 -19.86 15.44
C ASN A 686 -9.22 -18.58 14.58
N PHE A 687 -8.27 -18.18 13.73
CA PHE A 687 -8.37 -16.94 12.94
C PHE A 687 -8.40 -17.15 11.41
N TYR A 688 -8.65 -18.38 10.96
CA TYR A 688 -8.96 -18.70 9.56
C TYR A 688 -10.38 -19.19 9.42
#